data_AF-A0A1L9S7F2-F1
#
_entry.id   AF-A0A1L9S7F2-F1
#
_cell.length_a   1.000
_cell.length_b   1.000
_cell.length_c   1.000
_cell.angle_alpha   90.00
_cell.angle_beta   90.00
_cell.angle_gamma   90.00
#
_symmetry.space_group_name_H-M   'P 1'
#
loop_
_entity.id
_entity.type
_entity.pdbx_description
1 polymer ?
#
loop_
_entity_poly.entity_id
_entity_poly.type
_entity_poly.pdbx_seq_one_letter_code
_entity_poly.pdbx_strand_id
1 'polypeptide(L)'
;MLSSTTSRASVRSLGSLTHAASRVASSNSARYAAISWQRSLSSQSRRLQLPRLQSLDAVSAQRSFSTTIRMASETRTESDAFGEIQVPADKYWGAQTQRSLGNFDINQPQDRMPPAVVKAFGILKGAAAIVNTKFGLVISNRAIEILGGKMGSKKPVHPNDHVNMSASSNDSFPTVMHIAAVLELENVLLPALKNLRDALQKKVEKFDKIIKIGRTHLQDATPLTLGQEFSGYVAQLERNIERVQGTLPHLRFLAQGGTAVGTGLNTFKGFDEAIATEVSKLAGTEFKTAPNKFEVLAAHDSIVEASGALNTLACSLFKIAQDIRYLGSGPRCGLGELVLPENEPGSSIMPGKVNPTQCESLTMVCSQVMGNHVAATVGGMNGQFELNVFKPLMIRNLLHSSRILSDGMNSFEKHLVEGLEANETRINALLHESLMLVTCLNPVIGYDMASKVAKNAHKKGLTLKESAMELKALSEEDFDNGEDAPLFSPSLISPEVLAALPAEYTIRPVRRSDYQRGYLDVLRVLTTVGDISEQQWNERYDWMTARNDEYYLLVVCDGTGRIVGTGSLIVERKFIHSLGLVGHIEDIAVEKNQQGNKLGLRIIQALDYVAAQVGCYKSILDCSEANEGFYIKCGFKRAGLEMAHYY
;
A
#
# COMPACT_ATOMS: atom_id res chain seq x y z
N MET A 1 -25.58 36.25 55.28
CA MET A 1 -26.18 35.61 54.10
C MET A 1 -25.14 34.65 53.54
N LEU A 2 -25.32 33.36 53.81
CA LEU A 2 -24.36 32.29 53.58
C LEU A 2 -25.08 31.11 52.92
N SER A 3 -24.30 30.30 52.20
CA SER A 3 -24.47 28.90 51.86
C SER A 3 -24.80 28.55 50.40
N SER A 4 -23.75 28.01 49.78
CA SER A 4 -23.67 26.90 48.84
C SER A 4 -24.61 25.73 49.15
N THR A 5 -25.12 25.07 48.11
CA THR A 5 -25.61 23.69 48.20
C THR A 5 -25.19 22.85 46.99
N THR A 6 -24.40 21.83 47.32
CA THR A 6 -24.05 20.62 46.56
C THR A 6 -25.24 19.66 46.46
N SER A 7 -25.43 18.96 45.34
CA SER A 7 -26.28 17.76 45.28
C SER A 7 -25.46 16.51 44.95
N ARG A 8 -25.45 15.56 45.90
CA ARG A 8 -25.03 14.16 45.73
C ARG A 8 -26.09 13.40 44.92
N ALA A 9 -25.65 12.48 44.05
CA ALA A 9 -26.49 11.36 43.59
C ALA A 9 -25.69 10.05 43.69
N SER A 10 -26.39 9.02 44.15
CA SER A 10 -25.89 7.79 44.76
C SER A 10 -25.52 6.69 43.78
N VAL A 11 -24.44 5.98 44.10
CA VAL A 11 -24.10 4.64 43.61
C VAL A 11 -25.11 3.62 44.17
N ARG A 12 -25.67 2.76 43.32
CA ARG A 12 -26.30 1.50 43.74
C ARG A 12 -25.75 0.33 42.92
N SER A 13 -25.26 -0.64 43.67
CA SER A 13 -24.82 -1.96 43.24
C SER A 13 -26.01 -2.85 42.87
N LEU A 14 -25.79 -3.78 41.93
CA LEU A 14 -26.66 -4.92 41.68
C LEU A 14 -25.82 -6.19 41.86
N GLY A 15 -26.09 -6.89 42.96
CA GLY A 15 -25.62 -8.23 43.23
C GLY A 15 -26.73 -9.26 42.97
N SER A 16 -26.31 -10.35 42.33
CA SER A 16 -26.83 -11.73 42.25
C SER A 16 -28.24 -12.05 42.75
N LEU A 17 -28.93 -12.95 42.02
CA LEU A 17 -29.58 -14.13 42.60
C LEU A 17 -29.85 -15.22 41.53
N THR A 18 -29.96 -16.44 42.03
CA THR A 18 -29.76 -17.75 41.42
C THR A 18 -31.04 -18.48 40.96
N HIS A 19 -30.84 -19.49 40.11
CA HIS A 19 -31.63 -20.74 39.91
C HIS A 19 -33.01 -20.69 39.24
N ALA A 20 -33.16 -21.44 38.13
CA ALA A 20 -34.07 -22.60 38.05
C ALA A 20 -33.85 -23.40 36.75
N ALA A 21 -33.86 -24.72 36.87
CA ALA A 21 -33.83 -25.69 35.77
C ALA A 21 -35.26 -26.12 35.40
N SER A 22 -35.52 -26.47 34.13
CA SER A 22 -36.07 -27.78 33.70
C SER A 22 -36.67 -27.78 32.26
N ARG A 23 -36.27 -28.82 31.48
CA ARG A 23 -37.08 -29.71 30.59
C ARG A 23 -37.82 -29.07 29.38
N VAL A 24 -37.96 -29.65 28.18
CA VAL A 24 -37.81 -31.02 27.62
C VAL A 24 -37.95 -30.97 26.07
N ALA A 25 -37.51 -32.04 25.41
CA ALA A 25 -37.87 -32.54 24.05
C ALA A 25 -37.12 -31.99 22.82
N SER A 26 -36.40 -32.87 22.10
CA SER A 26 -37.00 -33.75 21.08
C SER A 26 -35.93 -34.64 20.41
N SER A 27 -36.43 -35.69 19.77
CA SER A 27 -35.80 -36.94 19.34
C SER A 27 -35.21 -36.94 17.92
N ASN A 28 -34.12 -37.70 17.73
CA ASN A 28 -33.73 -38.58 16.60
C ASN A 28 -34.32 -38.29 15.18
N SER A 29 -33.56 -38.26 14.08
CA SER A 29 -32.58 -39.27 13.63
C SER A 29 -31.92 -38.93 12.28
N ALA A 30 -30.71 -39.49 12.06
CA ALA A 30 -30.04 -39.88 10.80
C ALA A 30 -29.58 -38.76 9.82
N ARG A 31 -28.40 -38.77 9.17
CA ARG A 31 -27.24 -39.68 9.03
C ARG A 31 -26.13 -38.86 8.32
N TYR A 32 -24.87 -38.98 8.71
CA TYR A 32 -23.72 -39.10 7.78
C TYR A 32 -22.54 -39.73 8.54
N ALA A 33 -21.87 -40.66 7.86
CA ALA A 33 -20.99 -41.67 8.42
C ALA A 33 -19.59 -41.13 8.80
N ALA A 34 -19.12 -41.51 9.99
CA ALA A 34 -17.71 -41.47 10.35
C ALA A 34 -17.24 -42.90 10.61
N ILE A 35 -16.31 -43.38 9.77
CA ILE A 35 -15.62 -44.65 9.95
C ILE A 35 -14.57 -44.43 11.05
N SER A 36 -14.78 -45.03 12.22
CA SER A 36 -13.79 -45.11 13.30
C SER A 36 -13.01 -46.42 13.17
N TRP A 37 -11.69 -46.30 13.02
CA TRP A 37 -10.77 -47.39 13.32
C TRP A 37 -10.10 -47.09 14.66
N GLN A 38 -10.53 -47.77 15.71
CA GLN A 38 -9.80 -47.84 16.98
C GLN A 38 -8.52 -48.65 16.75
N ARG A 39 -7.37 -48.10 17.13
CA ARG A 39 -6.18 -48.90 17.46
C ARG A 39 -5.65 -48.47 18.82
N SER A 40 -5.57 -49.46 19.70
CA SER A 40 -4.92 -49.34 21.00
C SER A 40 -3.41 -49.14 20.82
N LEU A 41 -2.84 -48.22 21.58
CA LEU A 41 -1.40 -48.10 21.76
C LEU A 41 -1.01 -48.97 22.96
N SER A 42 -0.42 -50.13 22.68
CA SER A 42 0.41 -50.86 23.64
C SER A 42 1.87 -50.72 23.21
N SER A 43 2.71 -50.23 24.13
CA SER A 43 4.14 -50.07 23.92
C SER A 43 4.87 -51.38 24.20
N GLN A 44 5.37 -52.05 23.17
CA GLN A 44 6.44 -53.03 23.29
C GLN A 44 7.56 -52.71 22.31
N SER A 45 8.71 -52.35 22.85
CA SER A 45 9.97 -52.10 22.14
C SER A 45 10.74 -53.42 21.96
N ARG A 46 10.95 -53.84 20.71
CA ARG A 46 11.93 -54.88 20.36
C ARG A 46 13.19 -54.24 19.76
N ARG A 47 14.33 -54.45 20.43
CA ARG A 47 15.68 -54.20 19.91
C ARG A 47 16.07 -55.34 18.96
N LEU A 48 16.59 -55.01 17.78
CA LEU A 48 17.32 -55.93 16.90
C LEU A 48 18.82 -55.86 17.22
N GLN A 49 19.44 -57.01 17.49
CA GLN A 49 20.87 -57.19 17.70
C GLN A 49 21.56 -57.53 16.36
N LEU A 50 22.74 -56.94 16.12
CA LEU A 50 23.68 -57.33 15.06
C LEU A 50 24.87 -58.10 15.66
N PRO A 51 25.55 -59.00 14.90
CA PRO A 51 26.47 -59.98 15.46
C PRO A 51 27.90 -59.44 15.66
N ARG A 52 28.58 -60.00 16.67
CA ARG A 52 30.02 -59.80 16.97
C ARG A 52 30.91 -60.54 15.97
N LEU A 53 31.97 -59.88 15.50
CA LEU A 53 33.15 -60.52 14.92
C LEU A 53 34.37 -60.25 15.80
N GLN A 54 35.19 -61.29 15.93
CA GLN A 54 36.27 -61.47 16.91
C GLN A 54 37.55 -60.71 16.57
N SER A 55 38.32 -60.45 17.62
CA SER A 55 39.64 -59.85 17.65
C SER A 55 40.71 -60.68 16.94
N LEU A 56 41.58 -59.99 16.18
CA LEU A 56 42.93 -60.45 15.84
C LEU A 56 43.93 -59.39 16.30
N ASP A 57 44.86 -59.81 17.16
CA ASP A 57 46.02 -59.04 17.61
C ASP A 57 47.04 -58.84 16.48
N ALA A 58 47.55 -57.62 16.33
CA ALA A 58 48.82 -57.37 15.65
C ALA A 58 49.48 -56.06 16.11
N VAL A 59 50.45 -56.23 17.01
CA VAL A 59 51.74 -55.53 17.14
C VAL A 59 51.80 -54.01 16.90
N SER A 60 52.01 -53.32 18.02
CA SER A 60 52.53 -51.96 18.20
C SER A 60 53.67 -51.59 17.22
N ALA A 61 53.38 -50.62 16.35
CA ALA A 61 54.36 -49.68 15.84
C ALA A 61 53.91 -48.28 16.26
N GLN A 62 54.59 -47.70 17.26
CA GLN A 62 54.41 -46.31 17.66
C GLN A 62 54.72 -45.40 16.48
N ARG A 63 53.69 -44.96 15.76
CA ARG A 63 53.72 -43.68 15.07
C ARG A 63 53.20 -42.65 16.05
N SER A 64 54.12 -41.85 16.57
CA SER A 64 53.86 -40.63 17.33
C SER A 64 52.98 -39.72 16.48
N PHE A 65 51.66 -39.79 16.68
CA PHE A 65 50.79 -38.70 16.25
C PHE A 65 51.21 -37.51 17.10
N SER A 66 51.90 -36.56 16.47
CA SER A 66 52.14 -35.23 17.00
C SER A 66 50.78 -34.69 17.41
N THR A 67 50.49 -34.72 18.71
CA THR A 67 49.49 -33.87 19.32
C THR A 67 49.89 -32.45 18.93
N THR A 68 49.16 -31.85 18.00
CA THR A 68 49.11 -30.39 17.92
C THR A 68 48.73 -29.92 19.31
N ILE A 69 49.73 -29.48 20.07
CA ILE A 69 49.57 -28.67 21.25
C ILE A 69 48.61 -27.57 20.78
N ARG A 70 47.38 -27.57 21.31
CA ARG A 70 46.57 -26.35 21.28
C ARG A 70 47.43 -25.33 21.99
N MET A 71 48.15 -24.49 21.25
CA MET A 71 48.77 -23.30 21.79
C MET A 71 47.64 -22.60 22.54
N ALA A 72 47.72 -22.57 23.87
CA ALA A 72 46.84 -21.71 24.64
C ALA A 72 47.01 -20.33 24.02
N SER A 73 45.91 -19.70 23.59
CA SER A 73 45.98 -18.33 23.09
C SER A 73 46.71 -17.52 24.15
N GLU A 74 47.80 -16.86 23.79
CA GLU A 74 48.49 -15.96 24.71
C GLU A 74 47.45 -15.03 25.33
N THR A 75 47.52 -14.82 26.65
CA THR A 75 46.60 -13.93 27.36
C THR A 75 47.36 -12.77 27.96
N ARG A 76 46.66 -11.65 28.18
CA ARG A 76 47.14 -10.55 29.01
C ARG A 76 46.20 -10.37 30.20
N THR A 77 46.79 -10.00 31.33
CA THR A 77 46.03 -9.59 32.51
C THR A 77 45.49 -8.18 32.31
N GLU A 78 44.19 -8.02 32.47
CA GLU A 78 43.49 -6.73 32.56
C GLU A 78 42.82 -6.63 33.93
N SER A 79 42.54 -5.41 34.40
CA SER A 79 41.85 -5.20 35.68
C SER A 79 40.73 -4.18 35.58
N ASP A 80 39.68 -4.38 36.37
CA ASP A 80 38.60 -3.42 36.61
C ASP A 80 38.24 -3.38 38.11
N ALA A 81 37.14 -2.72 38.47
CA ALA A 81 36.71 -2.61 39.86
C ALA A 81 36.40 -3.97 40.54
N PHE A 82 36.21 -5.04 39.77
CA PHE A 82 35.93 -6.39 40.27
C PHE A 82 37.20 -7.27 40.31
N GLY A 83 38.38 -6.69 40.08
CA GLY A 83 39.67 -7.37 40.13
C GLY A 83 40.25 -7.70 38.76
N GLU A 84 41.20 -8.65 38.74
CA GLU A 84 41.89 -9.07 37.53
C GLU A 84 41.07 -10.08 36.69
N ILE A 85 41.33 -10.11 35.38
CA ILE A 85 40.80 -11.11 34.45
C ILE A 85 41.77 -11.33 33.28
N GLN A 86 41.84 -12.56 32.80
CA GLN A 86 42.65 -12.92 31.62
C GLN A 86 41.89 -12.64 30.33
N VAL A 87 42.52 -11.89 29.42
CA VAL A 87 41.96 -11.52 28.12
C VAL A 87 42.87 -12.06 27.02
N PRO A 88 42.36 -12.64 25.92
CA PRO A 88 43.20 -13.05 24.80
C PRO A 88 44.06 -11.90 24.26
N ALA A 89 45.35 -12.15 24.06
CA ALA A 89 46.35 -11.14 23.69
C ALA A 89 46.13 -10.57 22.28
N ASP A 90 45.48 -11.34 21.40
CA ASP A 90 45.13 -10.95 20.03
C ASP A 90 43.85 -10.09 19.94
N LYS A 91 43.25 -9.71 21.07
CA LYS A 91 41.97 -8.97 21.14
C LYS A 91 42.13 -7.60 21.79
N TYR A 92 41.56 -6.57 21.17
CA TYR A 92 41.67 -5.19 21.65
C TYR A 92 40.79 -4.84 22.87
N TRP A 93 39.77 -5.64 23.19
CA TRP A 93 38.85 -5.35 24.29
C TRP A 93 39.48 -5.59 25.67
N GLY A 94 39.01 -4.93 26.73
CA GLY A 94 39.58 -5.03 28.08
C GLY A 94 38.78 -5.89 29.06
N ALA A 95 39.06 -5.72 30.37
CA ALA A 95 38.47 -6.51 31.45
C ALA A 95 36.93 -6.54 31.44
N GLN A 96 36.27 -5.40 31.28
CA GLN A 96 34.81 -5.30 31.33
C GLN A 96 34.12 -6.10 30.20
N THR A 97 34.64 -6.00 28.97
CA THR A 97 34.13 -6.79 27.84
C THR A 97 34.37 -8.27 28.07
N GLN A 98 35.53 -8.66 28.58
CA GLN A 98 35.84 -10.06 28.88
C GLN A 98 34.91 -10.63 29.96
N ARG A 99 34.59 -9.86 31.02
CA ARG A 99 33.59 -10.24 32.03
C ARG A 99 32.20 -10.34 31.42
N SER A 100 31.80 -9.38 30.58
CA SER A 100 30.50 -9.40 29.91
C SER A 100 30.33 -10.63 29.03
N LEU A 101 31.36 -11.06 28.31
CA LEU A 101 31.34 -12.29 27.51
C LEU A 101 31.05 -13.54 28.35
N GLY A 102 31.58 -13.62 29.57
CA GLY A 102 31.30 -14.75 30.48
C GLY A 102 29.93 -14.67 31.15
N ASN A 103 29.46 -13.45 31.47
CA ASN A 103 28.20 -13.26 32.19
C ASN A 103 26.95 -13.33 31.30
N PHE A 104 27.10 -13.03 30.00
CA PHE A 104 25.99 -12.94 29.05
C PHE A 104 26.22 -13.85 27.84
N ASP A 105 26.62 -15.10 28.09
CA ASP A 105 26.75 -16.14 27.05
C ASP A 105 25.38 -16.70 26.64
N ILE A 106 24.59 -15.85 25.99
CA ILE A 106 23.23 -16.17 25.53
C ILE A 106 23.22 -16.18 24.01
N ASN A 107 22.95 -17.34 23.43
CA ASN A 107 22.82 -17.59 21.98
C ASN A 107 24.00 -17.05 21.15
N GLN A 108 25.22 -17.19 21.66
CA GLN A 108 26.44 -16.78 20.97
C GLN A 108 26.94 -17.90 20.03
N PRO A 109 27.47 -17.56 18.84
CA PRO A 109 27.74 -16.21 18.32
C PRO A 109 26.58 -15.55 17.53
N GLN A 110 25.38 -16.14 17.50
CA GLN A 110 24.28 -15.75 16.63
C GLN A 110 23.70 -14.38 17.01
N ASP A 111 23.53 -14.10 18.32
CA ASP A 111 22.95 -12.85 18.83
C ASP A 111 24.02 -11.83 19.27
N ARG A 112 25.03 -11.61 18.42
CA ARG A 112 25.98 -10.50 18.64
C ARG A 112 25.32 -9.16 18.33
N MET A 113 25.83 -8.10 18.97
CA MET A 113 25.41 -6.73 18.67
C MET A 113 25.55 -6.45 17.16
N PRO A 114 24.54 -5.85 16.49
CA PRO A 114 24.59 -5.65 15.05
C PRO A 114 25.82 -4.83 14.61
N PRO A 115 26.48 -5.16 13.48
CA PRO A 115 27.64 -4.43 13.00
C PRO A 115 27.40 -2.93 12.79
N ALA A 116 26.18 -2.53 12.41
CA ALA A 116 25.81 -1.13 12.26
C ALA A 116 25.92 -0.34 13.57
N VAL A 117 25.58 -0.95 14.72
CA VAL A 117 25.77 -0.35 16.05
C VAL A 117 27.26 -0.16 16.35
N VAL A 118 28.10 -1.14 16.01
CA VAL A 118 29.56 -1.05 16.21
C VAL A 118 30.16 0.07 15.35
N LYS A 119 29.73 0.20 14.09
CA LYS A 119 30.15 1.31 13.20
C LYS A 119 29.70 2.67 13.74
N ALA A 120 28.47 2.77 14.22
CA ALA A 120 27.93 3.99 14.82
C ALA A 120 28.67 4.38 16.12
N PHE A 121 29.14 3.40 16.92
CA PHE A 121 30.07 3.67 18.02
C PHE A 121 31.39 4.27 17.52
N GLY A 122 31.93 3.77 16.41
CA GLY A 122 33.11 4.34 15.77
C GLY A 122 32.92 5.81 15.38
N ILE A 123 31.78 6.15 14.77
CA ILE A 123 31.41 7.53 14.42
C ILE A 123 31.31 8.39 15.67
N LEU A 124 30.52 7.96 16.67
CA LEU A 124 30.32 8.72 17.90
C LEU A 124 31.64 8.96 18.64
N LYS A 125 32.47 7.92 18.80
CA LYS A 125 33.76 8.05 19.50
C LYS A 125 34.78 8.84 18.69
N GLY A 126 34.72 8.81 17.35
CA GLY A 126 35.49 9.71 16.50
C GLY A 126 35.06 11.17 16.66
N ALA A 127 33.75 11.46 16.68
CA ALA A 127 33.22 12.80 16.92
C ALA A 127 33.55 13.30 18.34
N ALA A 128 33.35 12.45 19.36
CA ALA A 128 33.71 12.75 20.74
C ALA A 128 35.20 13.03 20.85
N ALA A 129 36.05 12.23 20.21
CA ALA A 129 37.46 12.49 20.10
C ALA A 129 37.72 13.87 19.48
N ILE A 130 37.14 14.24 18.34
CA ILE A 130 37.36 15.56 17.71
C ILE A 130 36.90 16.72 18.60
N VAL A 131 35.68 16.66 19.14
CA VAL A 131 35.12 17.69 20.03
C VAL A 131 35.96 17.82 21.29
N ASN A 132 36.35 16.68 21.86
CA ASN A 132 37.28 16.63 22.98
C ASN A 132 38.74 16.83 22.54
N THR A 133 39.12 16.89 21.25
CA THR A 133 40.52 17.05 20.77
C THR A 133 40.90 18.52 20.63
N LYS A 134 39.92 19.44 20.60
CA LYS A 134 40.13 20.77 21.20
C LYS A 134 40.64 20.70 22.66
N PHE A 135 40.63 19.51 23.27
CA PHE A 135 41.12 19.13 24.61
C PHE A 135 41.86 17.73 24.67
N GLY A 136 42.31 17.17 23.52
CA GLY A 136 43.22 16.01 23.23
C GLY A 136 42.91 14.50 23.46
N LEU A 137 42.07 13.74 22.69
CA LEU A 137 41.83 12.27 22.97
C LEU A 137 41.51 11.32 21.77
N VAL A 138 41.77 9.98 21.92
CA VAL A 138 41.55 8.87 20.92
C VAL A 138 41.21 7.50 21.60
N ILE A 139 40.76 6.47 20.86
CA ILE A 139 40.41 5.08 21.31
C ILE A 139 41.53 4.40 22.12
N SER A 140 41.30 4.02 23.38
CA SER A 140 42.35 3.62 24.36
C SER A 140 43.37 2.59 23.87
N ASN A 141 43.05 1.31 23.72
CA ASN A 141 44.07 0.30 23.40
C ASN A 141 44.65 0.47 21.99
N ARG A 142 43.84 0.88 21.00
CA ARG A 142 44.34 1.15 19.64
C ARG A 142 45.24 2.38 19.61
N ALA A 143 44.92 3.42 20.38
CA ALA A 143 45.74 4.60 20.52
C ALA A 143 47.01 4.30 21.31
N ILE A 144 46.94 3.50 22.38
CA ILE A 144 48.12 3.02 23.11
C ILE A 144 49.05 2.27 22.16
N GLU A 145 48.53 1.36 21.35
CA GLU A 145 49.32 0.64 20.35
C GLU A 145 49.94 1.58 19.31
N ILE A 146 49.16 2.51 18.74
CA ILE A 146 49.65 3.53 17.80
C ILE A 146 50.75 4.40 18.45
N LEU A 147 50.65 4.67 19.75
CA LEU A 147 51.62 5.44 20.53
C LEU A 147 52.80 4.60 21.05
N GLY A 148 52.91 3.32 20.65
CA GLY A 148 53.99 2.41 21.04
C GLY A 148 53.92 1.91 22.49
N GLY A 149 52.78 2.08 23.16
CA GLY A 149 52.54 1.62 24.53
C GLY A 149 52.07 0.16 24.62
N LYS A 150 52.02 -0.36 25.84
CA LYS A 150 51.55 -1.73 26.13
C LYS A 150 50.03 -1.76 26.29
N MET A 151 49.32 -2.52 25.44
CA MET A 151 47.87 -2.73 25.58
C MET A 151 47.50 -3.22 26.99
N GLY A 152 46.40 -2.70 27.54
CA GLY A 152 45.94 -3.00 28.90
C GLY A 152 46.62 -2.21 30.02
N SER A 153 47.67 -1.44 29.72
CA SER A 153 48.28 -0.53 30.71
C SER A 153 47.39 0.66 31.07
N LYS A 154 46.40 0.98 30.22
CA LYS A 154 45.56 2.19 30.27
C LYS A 154 46.38 3.50 30.26
N LYS A 155 47.64 3.43 29.80
CA LYS A 155 48.58 4.56 29.68
C LYS A 155 49.19 4.58 28.27
N PRO A 156 49.30 5.75 27.61
CA PRO A 156 48.85 7.07 28.07
C PRO A 156 47.34 7.31 27.95
N VAL A 157 46.56 6.39 27.35
CA VAL A 157 45.14 6.61 27.08
C VAL A 157 44.23 5.76 27.98
N HIS A 158 43.50 6.36 28.93
CA HIS A 158 42.57 5.66 29.83
C HIS A 158 41.17 5.49 29.20
N PRO A 159 40.53 4.31 29.26
CA PRO A 159 39.24 4.09 28.60
C PRO A 159 38.10 4.96 29.16
N ASN A 160 38.07 5.25 30.46
CA ASN A 160 37.01 6.08 31.04
C ASN A 160 37.37 7.57 30.95
N ASP A 161 38.51 7.93 31.53
CA ASP A 161 38.95 9.31 31.69
C ASP A 161 39.22 9.97 30.34
N HIS A 162 39.57 9.20 29.30
CA HIS A 162 39.85 9.73 27.96
C HIS A 162 38.76 9.32 26.94
N VAL A 163 38.52 8.03 26.70
CA VAL A 163 37.60 7.60 25.61
C VAL A 163 36.12 7.85 25.96
N ASN A 164 35.80 7.90 27.26
CA ASN A 164 34.45 8.15 27.75
C ASN A 164 34.29 9.49 28.47
N MET A 165 35.25 10.42 28.27
CA MET A 165 35.18 11.76 28.84
C MET A 165 33.90 12.47 28.41
N SER A 166 33.23 13.12 29.35
CA SER A 166 31.97 13.88 29.14
C SER A 166 30.80 13.06 28.59
N ALA A 167 30.88 11.73 28.70
CA ALA A 167 29.89 10.80 28.21
C ALA A 167 29.47 9.78 29.27
N SER A 168 28.29 9.20 29.10
CA SER A 168 27.76 8.07 29.86
C SER A 168 27.36 6.96 28.89
N SER A 169 27.27 5.72 29.36
CA SER A 169 26.60 4.67 28.57
C SER A 169 25.13 5.05 28.29
N ASN A 170 24.51 5.79 29.21
CA ASN A 170 23.09 6.13 29.15
C ASN A 170 22.78 7.10 28.01
N ASP A 171 23.67 8.05 27.69
CA ASP A 171 23.51 8.95 26.54
C ASP A 171 24.25 8.49 25.27
N SER A 172 25.34 7.73 25.42
CA SER A 172 26.09 7.19 24.27
C SER A 172 25.31 6.10 23.54
N PHE A 173 24.70 5.14 24.24
CA PHE A 173 24.04 4.01 23.57
C PHE A 173 22.80 4.45 22.76
N PRO A 174 21.87 5.28 23.28
CA PRO A 174 20.79 5.86 22.47
C PRO A 174 21.29 6.64 21.26
N THR A 175 22.36 7.43 21.43
CA THR A 175 22.98 8.17 20.32
C THR A 175 23.43 7.23 19.20
N VAL A 176 24.07 6.12 19.56
CA VAL A 176 24.51 5.10 18.60
C VAL A 176 23.33 4.38 17.94
N MET A 177 22.26 4.10 18.68
CA MET A 177 21.03 3.51 18.12
C MET A 177 20.47 4.38 17.00
N HIS A 178 20.40 5.69 17.24
CA HIS A 178 19.88 6.68 16.30
C HIS A 178 20.77 6.83 15.07
N ILE A 179 22.10 6.94 15.26
CA ILE A 179 23.06 6.98 14.14
C ILE A 179 22.94 5.71 13.28
N ALA A 180 22.93 4.53 13.90
CA ALA A 180 22.81 3.27 13.19
C ALA A 180 21.48 3.15 12.42
N ALA A 181 20.38 3.53 13.05
CA ALA A 181 19.05 3.49 12.44
C ALA A 181 18.97 4.42 11.22
N VAL A 182 19.38 5.69 11.35
CA VAL A 182 19.37 6.63 10.22
C VAL A 182 20.23 6.12 9.08
N LEU A 183 21.45 5.68 9.35
CA LEU A 183 22.36 5.21 8.28
C LEU A 183 21.84 3.97 7.57
N GLU A 184 21.24 3.01 8.28
CA GLU A 184 20.65 1.82 7.65
C GLU A 184 19.37 2.17 6.85
N LEU A 185 18.50 3.03 7.39
CA LEU A 185 17.28 3.44 6.70
C LEU A 185 17.59 4.24 5.43
N GLU A 186 18.53 5.19 5.49
CA GLU A 186 18.87 6.06 4.36
C GLU A 186 19.71 5.37 3.29
N ASN A 187 20.72 4.58 3.69
CA ASN A 187 21.69 4.06 2.73
C ASN A 187 21.37 2.64 2.25
N VAL A 188 20.48 1.92 2.93
CA VAL A 188 20.18 0.51 2.61
C VAL A 188 18.70 0.33 2.30
N LEU A 189 17.81 0.66 3.23
CA LEU A 189 16.38 0.37 3.08
C LEU A 189 15.70 1.25 2.03
N LEU A 190 15.84 2.57 2.12
CA LEU A 190 15.18 3.49 1.18
C LEU A 190 15.62 3.26 -0.27
N PRO A 191 16.91 3.02 -0.58
CA PRO A 191 17.32 2.62 -1.93
C PRO A 191 16.66 1.32 -2.40
N ALA A 192 16.67 0.25 -1.58
CA ALA A 192 16.03 -1.02 -1.94
C ALA A 192 14.51 -0.87 -2.20
N LEU A 193 13.83 -0.07 -1.37
CA LEU A 193 12.41 0.23 -1.53
C LEU A 193 12.13 1.02 -2.83
N LYS A 194 12.96 2.02 -3.15
CA LYS A 194 12.85 2.81 -4.39
C LYS A 194 13.10 1.96 -5.62
N ASN A 195 14.11 1.10 -5.60
CA ASN A 195 14.42 0.22 -6.73
C ASN A 195 13.25 -0.74 -7.03
N LEU A 196 12.70 -1.39 -5.99
CA LEU A 196 11.52 -2.25 -6.17
C LEU A 196 10.31 -1.46 -6.68
N ARG A 197 10.07 -0.24 -6.18
CA ARG A 197 9.01 0.65 -6.68
C ARG A 197 9.21 0.96 -8.16
N ASP A 198 10.42 1.32 -8.56
CA ASP A 198 10.75 1.65 -9.95
C ASP A 198 10.62 0.42 -10.87
N ALA A 199 11.00 -0.77 -10.40
CA ALA A 199 10.83 -2.01 -11.13
C ALA A 199 9.35 -2.35 -11.36
N LEU A 200 8.49 -2.15 -10.36
CA LEU A 200 7.04 -2.32 -10.50
C LEU A 200 6.42 -1.25 -11.39
N GLN A 201 6.92 -0.01 -11.35
CA GLN A 201 6.46 1.08 -12.23
C GLN A 201 6.71 0.74 -13.71
N LYS A 202 7.85 0.13 -14.05
CA LYS A 202 8.09 -0.38 -15.41
C LYS A 202 7.07 -1.44 -15.82
N LYS A 203 6.56 -2.25 -14.88
CA LYS A 203 5.49 -3.22 -15.15
C LYS A 203 4.13 -2.55 -15.32
N VAL A 204 3.84 -1.46 -14.61
CA VAL A 204 2.64 -0.62 -14.86
C VAL A 204 2.61 -0.18 -16.32
N GLU A 205 3.69 0.42 -16.80
CA GLU A 205 3.81 0.90 -18.18
C GLU A 205 3.69 -0.23 -19.20
N LYS A 206 4.35 -1.37 -18.93
CA LYS A 206 4.30 -2.55 -19.79
C LYS A 206 2.89 -3.17 -19.87
N PHE A 207 2.14 -3.14 -18.78
CA PHE A 207 0.85 -3.82 -18.65
C PHE A 207 -0.37 -2.91 -18.82
N ASP A 208 -0.16 -1.63 -19.16
CA ASP A 208 -1.20 -0.59 -19.21
C ASP A 208 -2.34 -0.93 -20.17
N LYS A 209 -2.05 -1.60 -21.28
CA LYS A 209 -3.06 -1.97 -22.29
C LYS A 209 -3.68 -3.36 -22.09
N ILE A 210 -3.23 -4.13 -21.10
CA ILE A 210 -3.69 -5.49 -20.89
C ILE A 210 -4.93 -5.44 -19.99
N ILE A 211 -6.11 -5.62 -20.57
CA ILE A 211 -7.38 -5.64 -19.81
C ILE A 211 -7.55 -7.03 -19.20
N LYS A 212 -7.81 -7.07 -17.89
CA LYS A 212 -8.07 -8.29 -17.12
C LYS A 212 -9.36 -8.18 -16.32
N ILE A 213 -9.85 -9.31 -15.84
CA ILE A 213 -10.96 -9.33 -14.89
C ILE A 213 -10.49 -8.93 -13.50
N GLY A 214 -11.21 -8.01 -12.86
CA GLY A 214 -11.00 -7.68 -11.46
C GLY A 214 -11.51 -8.79 -10.54
N ARG A 215 -10.99 -8.85 -9.31
CA ARG A 215 -11.51 -9.76 -8.28
C ARG A 215 -11.70 -9.05 -6.96
N THR A 216 -12.91 -9.14 -6.42
CA THR A 216 -13.23 -8.72 -5.04
C THR A 216 -13.79 -9.92 -4.30
N HIS A 217 -13.36 -10.15 -3.06
CA HIS A 217 -13.70 -11.37 -2.30
C HIS A 217 -13.33 -12.69 -3.02
N LEU A 218 -12.30 -12.65 -3.88
CA LEU A 218 -11.89 -13.74 -4.78
C LEU A 218 -12.95 -14.15 -5.83
N GLN A 219 -14.03 -13.39 -5.96
CA GLN A 219 -15.04 -13.55 -7.01
C GLN A 219 -14.72 -12.65 -8.19
N ASP A 220 -15.16 -13.03 -9.38
CA ASP A 220 -15.13 -12.18 -10.56
C ASP A 220 -15.81 -10.83 -10.30
N ALA A 221 -15.24 -9.76 -10.85
CA ALA A 221 -15.74 -8.40 -10.75
C ALA A 221 -15.65 -7.68 -12.11
N THR A 222 -15.67 -6.35 -12.13
CA THR A 222 -15.53 -5.58 -13.37
C THR A 222 -14.09 -5.58 -13.89
N PRO A 223 -13.89 -5.35 -15.20
CA PRO A 223 -12.55 -5.24 -15.77
C PRO A 223 -11.74 -4.05 -15.23
N LEU A 224 -10.43 -4.19 -15.29
CA LEU A 224 -9.42 -3.14 -15.14
C LEU A 224 -8.19 -3.53 -15.97
N THR A 225 -7.25 -2.60 -16.18
CA THR A 225 -5.98 -2.97 -16.79
C THR A 225 -5.05 -3.61 -15.75
N LEU A 226 -4.19 -4.53 -16.18
CA LEU A 226 -3.16 -5.12 -15.34
C LEU A 226 -2.17 -4.02 -14.87
N GLY A 227 -1.95 -2.98 -15.70
CA GLY A 227 -1.25 -1.76 -15.28
C GLY A 227 -1.93 -1.04 -14.11
N GLN A 228 -3.26 -0.89 -14.12
CA GLN A 228 -4.02 -0.33 -12.99
C GLN A 228 -3.90 -1.17 -11.71
N GLU A 229 -3.88 -2.50 -11.82
CA GLU A 229 -3.65 -3.37 -10.66
C GLU A 229 -2.25 -3.13 -10.06
N PHE A 230 -1.22 -3.08 -10.90
CA PHE A 230 0.16 -2.83 -10.48
C PHE A 230 0.39 -1.40 -9.97
N SER A 231 -0.35 -0.41 -10.46
CA SER A 231 -0.24 0.97 -9.99
C SER A 231 -0.68 1.10 -8.53
N GLY A 232 -1.61 0.26 -8.08
CA GLY A 232 -1.95 0.11 -6.67
C GLY A 232 -0.74 -0.33 -5.83
N TYR A 233 0.09 -1.25 -6.33
CA TYR A 233 1.30 -1.70 -5.64
C TYR A 233 2.34 -0.58 -5.56
N VAL A 234 2.56 0.12 -6.68
CA VAL A 234 3.47 1.28 -6.73
C VAL A 234 3.05 2.35 -5.72
N ALA A 235 1.76 2.72 -5.70
CA ALA A 235 1.23 3.69 -4.75
C ALA A 235 1.42 3.26 -3.29
N GLN A 236 1.25 1.96 -2.98
CA GLN A 236 1.56 1.44 -1.64
C GLN A 236 3.04 1.64 -1.28
N LEU A 237 3.97 1.38 -2.19
CA LEU A 237 5.41 1.54 -1.94
C LEU A 237 5.81 3.03 -1.83
N GLU A 238 5.26 3.91 -2.65
CA GLU A 238 5.49 5.36 -2.57
C GLU A 238 5.06 5.92 -1.21
N ARG A 239 3.87 5.54 -0.73
CA ARG A 239 3.43 5.94 0.61
C ARG A 239 4.30 5.37 1.72
N ASN A 240 4.91 4.20 1.53
CA ASN A 240 5.87 3.67 2.50
C ASN A 240 7.22 4.39 2.46
N ILE A 241 7.67 4.87 1.30
CA ILE A 241 8.84 5.76 1.20
C ILE A 241 8.60 7.01 2.05
N GLU A 242 7.45 7.67 1.86
CA GLU A 242 7.06 8.85 2.65
C GLU A 242 7.02 8.53 4.16
N ARG A 243 6.42 7.41 4.56
CA ARG A 243 6.34 7.00 5.98
C ARG A 243 7.71 6.78 6.60
N VAL A 244 8.59 6.05 5.93
CA VAL A 244 9.96 5.79 6.44
C VAL A 244 10.73 7.10 6.53
N GLN A 245 10.68 7.93 5.48
CA GLN A 245 11.31 9.25 5.47
C GLN A 245 10.76 10.16 6.58
N GLY A 246 9.46 10.08 6.88
CA GLY A 246 8.81 10.82 7.95
C GLY A 246 9.33 10.51 9.35
N THR A 247 9.95 9.34 9.55
CA THR A 247 10.56 8.97 10.86
C THR A 247 11.98 9.51 11.05
N LEU A 248 12.68 9.85 9.96
CA LEU A 248 14.08 10.27 10.00
C LEU A 248 14.29 11.56 10.82
N PRO A 249 13.45 12.62 10.70
CA PRO A 249 13.60 13.82 11.53
C PRO A 249 13.67 13.54 13.03
N HIS A 250 12.86 12.60 13.54
CA HIS A 250 12.85 12.24 14.97
C HIS A 250 14.07 11.40 15.36
N LEU A 251 14.49 10.47 14.50
CA LEU A 251 15.72 9.69 14.70
C LEU A 251 16.99 10.52 14.65
N ARG A 252 16.97 11.71 14.01
CA ARG A 252 18.14 12.60 13.94
C ARG A 252 18.46 13.32 15.26
N PHE A 253 17.59 13.25 16.26
CA PHE A 253 17.86 13.82 17.58
C PHE A 253 18.71 12.87 18.43
N LEU A 254 19.87 13.32 18.88
CA LEU A 254 20.86 12.54 19.63
C LEU A 254 20.77 12.82 21.13
N ALA A 255 20.94 11.78 21.94
CA ALA A 255 20.94 11.87 23.39
C ALA A 255 22.25 12.42 24.00
N GLN A 256 23.35 12.39 23.24
CA GLN A 256 24.69 12.75 23.73
C GLN A 256 24.71 14.12 24.41
N GLY A 257 25.31 14.17 25.60
CA GLY A 257 25.30 15.35 26.46
C GLY A 257 24.23 15.30 27.56
N GLY A 258 23.31 14.35 27.51
CA GLY A 258 22.39 14.05 28.63
C GLY A 258 23.07 13.36 29.83
N THR A 259 24.25 12.79 29.62
CA THR A 259 25.05 12.06 30.61
C THR A 259 24.27 10.98 31.35
N ALA A 260 24.19 11.02 32.69
CA ALA A 260 23.65 9.92 33.48
C ALA A 260 22.11 9.82 33.40
N VAL A 261 21.43 10.96 33.59
CA VAL A 261 19.97 11.02 33.81
C VAL A 261 19.29 12.13 33.00
N GLY A 262 20.00 12.83 32.13
CA GLY A 262 19.48 13.90 31.27
C GLY A 262 19.90 15.31 31.67
N THR A 263 20.53 15.49 32.84
CA THR A 263 20.90 16.81 33.37
C THR A 263 22.15 17.41 32.73
N GLY A 264 22.97 16.60 32.05
CA GLY A 264 24.27 17.03 31.55
C GLY A 264 25.33 17.25 32.63
N LEU A 265 25.13 16.70 33.84
CA LEU A 265 26.15 16.73 34.89
C LEU A 265 27.44 16.06 34.37
N ASN A 266 28.60 16.68 34.65
CA ASN A 266 29.92 16.28 34.17
C ASN A 266 30.13 16.38 32.64
N THR A 267 29.32 17.18 31.94
CA THR A 267 29.65 17.70 30.61
C THR A 267 29.76 19.23 30.62
N PHE A 268 30.19 19.84 29.52
CA PHE A 268 30.32 21.29 29.37
C PHE A 268 29.25 21.86 28.43
N LYS A 269 28.88 23.13 28.65
CA LYS A 269 27.87 23.83 27.84
C LYS A 269 28.31 23.87 26.37
N GLY A 270 27.42 23.46 25.46
CA GLY A 270 27.67 23.40 24.02
C GLY A 270 28.34 22.11 23.54
N PHE A 271 28.66 21.16 24.43
CA PHE A 271 29.19 19.86 24.03
C PHE A 271 28.22 19.08 23.14
N ASP A 272 26.93 19.12 23.46
CA ASP A 272 25.87 18.38 22.78
C ASP A 272 25.60 18.90 21.35
N GLU A 273 25.62 20.22 21.16
CA GLU A 273 25.57 20.84 19.82
C GLU A 273 26.82 20.53 19.00
N ALA A 274 28.01 20.64 19.62
CA ALA A 274 29.28 20.36 18.96
C ALA A 274 29.39 18.90 18.53
N ILE A 275 28.98 17.95 19.39
CA ILE A 275 29.03 16.53 19.04
C ILE A 275 28.03 16.16 17.97
N ALA A 276 26.81 16.71 18.00
CA ALA A 276 25.85 16.51 16.92
C ALA A 276 26.40 17.02 15.58
N THR A 277 27.09 18.18 15.59
CA THR A 277 27.75 18.73 14.41
C THR A 277 28.85 17.82 13.87
N GLU A 278 29.74 17.32 14.73
CA GLU A 278 30.83 16.44 14.29
C GLU A 278 30.34 15.03 13.89
N VAL A 279 29.33 14.49 14.58
CA VAL A 279 28.65 13.26 14.14
C VAL A 279 28.06 13.46 12.75
N SER A 280 27.42 14.60 12.48
CA SER A 280 26.84 14.89 11.16
C SER A 280 27.88 14.86 10.05
N LYS A 281 29.04 15.49 10.28
CA LYS A 281 30.16 15.52 9.33
C LYS A 281 30.70 14.12 9.07
N LEU A 282 30.95 13.33 10.12
CA LEU A 282 31.52 11.99 10.00
C LEU A 282 30.52 10.98 9.40
N ALA A 283 29.23 11.12 9.70
CA ALA A 283 28.18 10.25 9.18
C ALA A 283 27.77 10.62 7.75
N GLY A 284 28.08 11.84 7.28
CA GLY A 284 27.66 12.34 5.97
C GLY A 284 26.18 12.70 5.86
N THR A 285 25.48 12.85 7.00
CA THR A 285 24.04 13.14 7.07
C THR A 285 23.74 13.92 8.36
N GLU A 286 22.69 14.75 8.38
CA GLU A 286 22.46 15.73 9.47
C GLU A 286 21.95 15.08 10.78
N PHE A 287 22.56 15.42 11.91
CA PHE A 287 22.07 15.08 13.25
C PHE A 287 22.02 16.31 14.13
N LYS A 288 21.12 16.29 15.11
CA LYS A 288 20.87 17.40 16.04
C LYS A 288 20.92 16.92 17.47
N THR A 289 21.25 17.82 18.39
CA THR A 289 21.07 17.55 19.82
C THR A 289 19.58 17.43 20.14
N ALA A 290 19.17 16.44 20.93
CA ALA A 290 17.77 16.30 21.32
C ALA A 290 17.34 17.50 22.19
N PRO A 291 16.17 18.11 21.92
CA PRO A 291 15.70 19.27 22.67
C PRO A 291 15.38 18.93 24.14
N ASN A 292 14.99 17.68 24.41
CA ASN A 292 14.79 17.17 25.75
C ASN A 292 15.62 15.90 25.95
N LYS A 293 16.62 15.95 26.84
CA LYS A 293 17.49 14.81 27.13
C LYS A 293 16.83 13.75 28.01
N PHE A 294 15.83 14.11 28.82
CA PHE A 294 15.12 13.16 29.67
C PHE A 294 14.31 12.18 28.82
N GLU A 295 13.62 12.68 27.79
CA GLU A 295 12.80 11.88 26.89
C GLU A 295 13.63 10.80 26.17
N VAL A 296 14.68 11.18 25.42
CA VAL A 296 15.52 10.23 24.67
C VAL A 296 16.34 9.24 25.53
N LEU A 297 16.43 9.47 26.84
CA LEU A 297 17.05 8.53 27.79
C LEU A 297 16.02 7.57 28.38
N ALA A 298 14.90 8.13 28.85
CA ALA A 298 13.81 7.43 29.53
C ALA A 298 12.91 6.63 28.59
N ALA A 299 12.82 7.03 27.33
CA ALA A 299 12.00 6.43 26.29
C ALA A 299 12.78 6.28 24.97
N HIS A 300 12.21 5.53 24.01
CA HIS A 300 12.78 5.27 22.67
C HIS A 300 11.66 5.35 21.62
N ASP A 301 10.81 6.36 21.74
CA ASP A 301 9.55 6.45 20.96
C ASP A 301 9.82 6.58 19.47
N SER A 302 10.87 7.32 19.08
CA SER A 302 11.31 7.42 17.68
C SER A 302 11.76 6.08 17.07
N ILE A 303 12.33 5.17 17.87
CA ILE A 303 12.68 3.81 17.42
C ILE A 303 11.42 2.95 17.26
N VAL A 304 10.43 3.09 18.16
CA VAL A 304 9.14 2.40 18.06
C VAL A 304 8.35 2.91 16.84
N GLU A 305 8.33 4.22 16.61
CA GLU A 305 7.72 4.86 15.44
C GLU A 305 8.36 4.36 14.13
N ALA A 306 9.69 4.35 14.04
CA ALA A 306 10.43 3.79 12.91
C ALA A 306 10.08 2.32 12.68
N SER A 307 10.00 1.52 13.76
CA SER A 307 9.56 0.14 13.66
C SER A 307 8.11 0.01 13.16
N GLY A 308 7.22 0.94 13.51
CA GLY A 308 5.83 0.98 13.04
C GLY A 308 5.74 1.29 11.54
N ALA A 309 6.60 2.18 11.03
CA ALA A 309 6.72 2.42 9.60
C ALA A 309 7.15 1.15 8.85
N LEU A 310 8.15 0.41 9.38
CA LEU A 310 8.57 -0.87 8.79
C LEU A 310 7.48 -1.94 8.86
N ASN A 311 6.66 -1.94 9.91
CA ASN A 311 5.52 -2.85 10.03
C ASN A 311 4.46 -2.58 8.94
N THR A 312 4.19 -1.31 8.64
CA THR A 312 3.26 -0.93 7.55
C THR A 312 3.82 -1.29 6.17
N LEU A 313 5.14 -1.12 5.96
CA LEU A 313 5.82 -1.59 4.75
C LEU A 313 5.70 -3.11 4.61
N ALA A 314 5.91 -3.88 5.68
CA ALA A 314 5.75 -5.33 5.68
C ALA A 314 4.32 -5.76 5.30
N CYS A 315 3.28 -5.10 5.82
CA CYS A 315 1.89 -5.37 5.40
C CYS A 315 1.68 -5.16 3.90
N SER A 316 2.27 -4.09 3.35
CA SER A 316 2.14 -3.73 1.94
C SER A 316 2.86 -4.74 1.04
N LEU A 317 4.11 -5.08 1.36
CA LEU A 317 4.90 -6.09 0.65
C LEU A 317 4.27 -7.47 0.72
N PHE A 318 3.71 -7.85 1.88
CA PHE A 318 3.00 -9.13 2.02
C PHE A 318 1.84 -9.22 1.04
N LYS A 319 1.01 -8.18 0.94
CA LYS A 319 -0.10 -8.13 -0.02
C LYS A 319 0.40 -8.27 -1.46
N ILE A 320 1.40 -7.48 -1.85
CA ILE A 320 1.95 -7.48 -3.21
C ILE A 320 2.48 -8.87 -3.58
N ALA A 321 3.28 -9.48 -2.71
CA ALA A 321 3.84 -10.82 -2.93
C ALA A 321 2.74 -11.89 -3.03
N GLN A 322 1.68 -11.78 -2.22
CA GLN A 322 0.53 -12.69 -2.24
C GLN A 322 -0.27 -12.56 -3.54
N ASP A 323 -0.57 -11.35 -3.99
CA ASP A 323 -1.30 -11.14 -5.24
C ASP A 323 -0.53 -11.76 -6.41
N ILE A 324 0.76 -11.42 -6.55
CA ILE A 324 1.63 -11.97 -7.60
C ILE A 324 1.66 -13.51 -7.53
N ARG A 325 1.72 -14.09 -6.33
CA ARG A 325 1.67 -15.54 -6.12
C ARG A 325 0.34 -16.16 -6.60
N TYR A 326 -0.79 -15.51 -6.30
CA TYR A 326 -2.11 -15.99 -6.74
C TYR A 326 -2.26 -15.87 -8.25
N LEU A 327 -1.90 -14.73 -8.82
CA LEU A 327 -1.97 -14.47 -10.26
C LEU A 327 -1.05 -15.41 -11.05
N GLY A 328 0.09 -15.79 -10.46
CA GLY A 328 1.02 -16.78 -11.00
C GLY A 328 0.68 -18.25 -10.72
N SER A 329 -0.44 -18.55 -10.04
CA SER A 329 -0.81 -19.93 -9.68
C SER A 329 -1.18 -20.75 -10.92
N GLY A 330 -0.62 -21.95 -11.06
CA GLY A 330 -0.84 -22.77 -12.25
C GLY A 330 0.14 -23.95 -12.38
N PRO A 331 0.54 -24.34 -13.61
CA PRO A 331 0.30 -23.64 -14.88
C PRO A 331 -1.07 -23.90 -15.51
N ARG A 332 -1.85 -24.88 -15.01
CA ARG A 332 -3.14 -25.28 -15.61
C ARG A 332 -4.34 -25.24 -14.65
N CYS A 333 -4.09 -25.34 -13.34
CA CYS A 333 -5.14 -25.54 -12.33
C CYS A 333 -5.26 -24.36 -11.35
N GLY A 334 -4.83 -23.17 -11.77
CA GLY A 334 -4.91 -21.92 -11.00
C GLY A 334 -5.43 -20.77 -11.88
N LEU A 335 -5.08 -19.54 -11.50
CA LEU A 335 -5.42 -18.36 -12.29
C LEU A 335 -4.58 -18.28 -13.56
N GLY A 336 -3.24 -18.35 -13.41
CA GLY A 336 -2.28 -18.36 -14.51
C GLY A 336 -2.24 -17.07 -15.33
N GLU A 337 -2.60 -15.93 -14.74
CA GLU A 337 -2.58 -14.61 -15.39
C GLU A 337 -1.16 -14.05 -15.51
N LEU A 338 -0.26 -14.43 -14.60
CA LEU A 338 1.16 -14.05 -14.65
C LEU A 338 2.05 -15.28 -14.89
N VAL A 339 3.14 -15.05 -15.60
CA VAL A 339 4.24 -16.01 -15.79
C VAL A 339 5.43 -15.52 -14.97
N LEU A 340 5.78 -16.29 -13.93
CA LEU A 340 6.88 -15.96 -13.03
C LEU A 340 8.19 -16.57 -13.54
N PRO A 341 9.34 -15.91 -13.34
CA PRO A 341 10.64 -16.49 -13.66
C PRO A 341 10.91 -17.82 -12.95
N GLU A 342 11.49 -18.77 -13.68
CA GLU A 342 11.87 -20.09 -13.16
C GLU A 342 13.34 -20.09 -12.70
N ASN A 343 13.56 -19.91 -11.39
CA ASN A 343 14.92 -19.80 -10.84
C ASN A 343 15.51 -21.13 -10.36
N GLU A 344 14.67 -22.07 -9.94
CA GLU A 344 15.11 -23.38 -9.44
C GLU A 344 14.05 -24.47 -9.66
N PRO A 345 14.44 -25.76 -9.67
CA PRO A 345 13.50 -26.87 -9.65
C PRO A 345 12.62 -26.83 -8.40
N GLY A 346 11.30 -26.71 -8.57
CA GLY A 346 10.34 -26.53 -7.49
C GLY A 346 9.93 -27.82 -6.77
N SER A 347 10.37 -29.00 -7.22
CA SER A 347 10.06 -30.26 -6.54
C SER A 347 11.08 -31.35 -6.85
N SER A 348 11.45 -32.10 -5.81
CA SER A 348 12.28 -33.31 -5.95
C SER A 348 11.55 -34.48 -6.61
N ILE A 349 10.22 -34.49 -6.65
CA ILE A 349 9.39 -35.61 -7.15
C ILE A 349 8.56 -35.25 -8.39
N MET A 350 8.27 -33.97 -8.63
CA MET A 350 7.51 -33.50 -9.79
C MET A 350 8.45 -32.73 -10.75
N PRO A 351 9.11 -33.41 -11.72
CA PRO A 351 9.92 -32.74 -12.73
C PRO A 351 9.11 -31.67 -13.47
N GLY A 352 9.72 -30.50 -13.69
CA GLY A 352 9.08 -29.36 -14.38
C GLY A 352 8.15 -28.52 -13.50
N LYS A 353 7.94 -28.86 -12.22
CA LYS A 353 7.23 -27.95 -11.30
C LYS A 353 8.14 -26.79 -10.90
N VAL A 354 7.63 -25.57 -11.00
CA VAL A 354 8.29 -24.35 -10.51
C VAL A 354 7.39 -23.68 -9.48
N ASN A 355 7.99 -23.21 -8.38
CA ASN A 355 7.27 -22.56 -7.28
C ASN A 355 7.60 -21.06 -7.23
N PRO A 356 6.68 -20.23 -6.70
CA PRO A 356 6.89 -18.79 -6.50
C PRO A 356 7.72 -18.49 -5.24
N THR A 357 8.95 -19.02 -5.18
CA THR A 357 9.80 -19.01 -3.97
C THR A 357 10.20 -17.61 -3.50
N GLN A 358 10.34 -16.64 -4.42
CA GLN A 358 10.59 -15.25 -4.05
C GLN A 358 9.38 -14.63 -3.32
N CYS A 359 8.15 -14.95 -3.71
CA CYS A 359 6.95 -14.55 -2.96
C CYS A 359 6.91 -15.21 -1.57
N GLU A 360 7.27 -16.49 -1.49
CA GLU A 360 7.34 -17.24 -0.22
C GLU A 360 8.37 -16.62 0.74
N SER A 361 9.56 -16.32 0.24
CA SER A 361 10.62 -15.69 1.02
C SER A 361 10.22 -14.29 1.52
N LEU A 362 9.69 -13.45 0.63
CA LEU A 362 9.27 -12.09 1.00
C LEU A 362 8.13 -12.09 2.03
N THR A 363 7.16 -13.01 1.91
CA THR A 363 6.06 -13.11 2.88
C THR A 363 6.52 -13.62 4.26
N MET A 364 7.52 -14.50 4.32
CA MET A 364 8.16 -14.90 5.58
C MET A 364 8.95 -13.74 6.22
N VAL A 365 9.69 -12.98 5.41
CA VAL A 365 10.39 -11.76 5.86
C VAL A 365 9.40 -10.78 6.48
N CYS A 366 8.27 -10.51 5.80
CA CYS A 366 7.24 -9.61 6.31
C CYS A 366 6.68 -10.08 7.66
N SER A 367 6.39 -11.38 7.80
CA SER A 367 5.93 -11.97 9.07
C SER A 367 6.96 -11.78 10.20
N GLN A 368 8.25 -11.95 9.89
CA GLN A 368 9.32 -11.74 10.87
C GLN A 368 9.41 -10.28 11.31
N VAL A 369 9.24 -9.31 10.40
CA VAL A 369 9.22 -7.87 10.71
C VAL A 369 8.07 -7.53 11.65
N MET A 370 6.88 -8.10 11.44
CA MET A 370 5.74 -7.90 12.34
C MET A 370 6.04 -8.40 13.76
N GLY A 371 6.68 -9.57 13.89
CA GLY A 371 7.14 -10.08 15.18
C GLY A 371 8.21 -9.19 15.84
N ASN A 372 9.19 -8.72 15.05
CA ASN A 372 10.21 -7.78 15.53
C ASN A 372 9.59 -6.46 16.01
N HIS A 373 8.53 -5.98 15.35
CA HIS A 373 7.81 -4.78 15.76
C HIS A 373 7.12 -4.95 17.11
N VAL A 374 6.48 -6.09 17.36
CA VAL A 374 5.91 -6.39 18.69
C VAL A 374 7.01 -6.37 19.76
N ALA A 375 8.17 -6.97 19.50
CA ALA A 375 9.30 -6.93 20.42
C ALA A 375 9.82 -5.50 20.67
N ALA A 376 9.86 -4.64 19.64
CA ALA A 376 10.24 -3.24 19.77
C ALA A 376 9.22 -2.45 20.61
N THR A 377 7.92 -2.65 20.38
CA THR A 377 6.84 -2.03 21.17
C THR A 377 6.90 -2.47 22.64
N VAL A 378 7.09 -3.77 22.90
CA VAL A 378 7.29 -4.29 24.27
C VAL A 378 8.55 -3.69 24.89
N GLY A 379 9.65 -3.55 24.15
CA GLY A 379 10.83 -2.86 24.66
C GLY A 379 10.58 -1.39 24.99
N GLY A 380 9.85 -0.69 24.13
CA GLY A 380 9.53 0.73 24.28
C GLY A 380 8.69 1.03 25.52
N MET A 381 7.65 0.22 25.76
CA MET A 381 6.73 0.45 26.90
C MET A 381 7.36 0.19 28.29
N ASN A 382 8.51 -0.49 28.35
CA ASN A 382 9.16 -0.89 29.61
C ASN A 382 10.21 0.14 30.11
N GLY A 383 10.02 1.42 29.81
CA GLY A 383 10.80 2.50 30.41
C GLY A 383 10.50 2.63 31.92
N GLN A 384 11.53 2.89 32.74
CA GLN A 384 11.38 3.06 34.18
C GLN A 384 12.15 4.31 34.63
N PHE A 385 11.42 5.33 35.10
CA PHE A 385 11.98 6.61 35.52
C PHE A 385 12.91 7.21 34.45
N GLU A 386 14.13 7.60 34.78
CA GLU A 386 15.04 8.32 33.87
C GLU A 386 15.70 7.44 32.78
N LEU A 387 15.45 6.12 32.74
CA LEU A 387 16.12 5.24 31.78
C LEU A 387 15.27 4.05 31.33
N ASN A 388 15.10 3.89 30.01
CA ASN A 388 14.67 2.61 29.44
C ASN A 388 15.89 1.70 29.23
N VAL A 389 15.89 0.51 29.81
CA VAL A 389 17.01 -0.46 29.77
C VAL A 389 16.83 -1.57 28.72
N PHE A 390 15.75 -1.55 27.92
CA PHE A 390 15.49 -2.48 26.83
C PHE A 390 16.15 -2.05 25.50
N LYS A 391 17.10 -1.10 25.56
CA LYS A 391 17.77 -0.49 24.40
C LYS A 391 18.32 -1.52 23.39
N PRO A 392 19.07 -2.57 23.80
CA PRO A 392 19.60 -3.57 22.86
C PRO A 392 18.51 -4.36 22.12
N LEU A 393 17.41 -4.71 22.81
CA LEU A 393 16.29 -5.43 22.20
C LEU A 393 15.66 -4.60 21.08
N MET A 394 15.37 -3.33 21.34
CA MET A 394 14.71 -2.45 20.37
C MET A 394 15.58 -2.23 19.13
N ILE A 395 16.84 -1.84 19.31
CA ILE A 395 17.71 -1.56 18.16
C ILE A 395 18.04 -2.81 17.36
N ARG A 396 18.23 -3.98 18.00
CA ARG A 396 18.45 -5.24 17.27
C ARG A 396 17.27 -5.53 16.35
N ASN A 397 16.05 -5.41 16.86
CA ASN A 397 14.85 -5.70 16.07
C ASN A 397 14.61 -4.69 14.95
N LEU A 398 14.85 -3.39 15.19
CA LEU A 398 14.74 -2.37 14.13
C LEU A 398 15.76 -2.63 13.01
N LEU A 399 17.04 -2.82 13.34
CA LEU A 399 18.10 -3.01 12.35
C LEU A 399 17.96 -4.36 11.63
N HIS A 400 17.53 -5.41 12.34
CA HIS A 400 17.23 -6.70 11.73
C HIS A 400 16.11 -6.57 10.70
N SER A 401 14.99 -5.92 11.06
CA SER A 401 13.87 -5.65 10.14
C SER A 401 14.30 -4.85 8.93
N SER A 402 15.06 -3.76 9.12
CA SER A 402 15.60 -2.96 8.01
C SER A 402 16.42 -3.81 7.06
N ARG A 403 17.32 -4.65 7.59
CA ARG A 403 18.19 -5.51 6.79
C ARG A 403 17.42 -6.55 5.99
N ILE A 404 16.55 -7.34 6.63
CA ILE A 404 15.82 -8.42 5.94
C ILE A 404 14.80 -7.89 4.94
N LEU A 405 14.19 -6.72 5.20
CA LEU A 405 13.35 -6.04 4.22
C LEU A 405 14.15 -5.61 3.00
N SER A 406 15.30 -4.98 3.21
CA SER A 406 16.16 -4.52 2.11
C SER A 406 16.63 -5.68 1.25
N ASP A 407 17.14 -6.74 1.86
CA ASP A 407 17.60 -7.94 1.15
C ASP A 407 16.44 -8.66 0.45
N GLY A 408 15.29 -8.78 1.11
CA GLY A 408 14.09 -9.38 0.55
C GLY A 408 13.55 -8.63 -0.66
N MET A 409 13.47 -7.29 -0.58
CA MET A 409 13.03 -6.45 -1.70
C MET A 409 13.99 -6.53 -2.89
N ASN A 410 15.31 -6.43 -2.66
CA ASN A 410 16.31 -6.56 -3.72
C ASN A 410 16.28 -7.94 -4.40
N SER A 411 16.11 -9.01 -3.61
CA SER A 411 15.99 -10.38 -4.15
C SER A 411 14.70 -10.53 -4.95
N PHE A 412 13.58 -10.04 -4.43
CA PHE A 412 12.28 -10.11 -5.09
C PHE A 412 12.26 -9.30 -6.40
N GLU A 413 12.86 -8.11 -6.40
CA GLU A 413 13.04 -7.29 -7.60
C GLU A 413 13.78 -8.08 -8.68
N LYS A 414 15.02 -8.49 -8.37
CA LYS A 414 15.95 -9.11 -9.32
C LYS A 414 15.48 -10.48 -9.83
N HIS A 415 14.99 -11.33 -8.93
CA HIS A 415 14.72 -12.73 -9.23
C HIS A 415 13.24 -12.99 -9.57
N LEU A 416 12.36 -11.99 -9.46
CA LEU A 416 10.96 -12.15 -9.82
C LEU A 416 10.43 -10.99 -10.65
N VAL A 417 10.48 -9.75 -10.13
CA VAL A 417 9.80 -8.63 -10.77
C VAL A 417 10.40 -8.31 -12.13
N GLU A 418 11.72 -8.30 -12.28
CA GLU A 418 12.36 -7.98 -13.57
C GLU A 418 11.87 -8.90 -14.71
N GLY A 419 11.83 -10.21 -14.48
CA GLY A 419 11.41 -11.21 -15.46
C GLY A 419 9.90 -11.53 -15.48
N LEU A 420 9.08 -10.81 -14.73
CA LEU A 420 7.64 -11.07 -14.62
C LEU A 420 6.91 -10.73 -15.93
N GLU A 421 6.15 -11.68 -16.48
CA GLU A 421 5.40 -11.52 -17.73
C GLU A 421 3.90 -11.76 -17.54
N ALA A 422 3.09 -11.18 -18.43
CA ALA A 422 1.64 -11.41 -18.46
C ALA A 422 1.32 -12.57 -19.41
N ASN A 423 0.43 -13.47 -19.00
CA ASN A 423 -0.13 -14.48 -19.89
C ASN A 423 -1.38 -13.92 -20.58
N GLU A 424 -1.17 -13.10 -21.60
CA GLU A 424 -2.26 -12.37 -22.29
C GLU A 424 -3.34 -13.31 -22.83
N THR A 425 -2.96 -14.49 -23.33
CA THR A 425 -3.93 -15.50 -23.80
C THR A 425 -4.85 -15.95 -22.68
N ARG A 426 -4.29 -16.25 -21.49
CA ARG A 426 -5.09 -16.68 -20.33
C ARG A 426 -5.92 -15.54 -19.76
N ILE A 427 -5.35 -14.34 -19.68
CA ILE A 427 -6.05 -13.13 -19.22
C ILE A 427 -7.27 -12.86 -20.12
N ASN A 428 -7.09 -12.90 -21.44
CA ASN A 428 -8.17 -12.68 -22.39
C ASN A 428 -9.28 -13.74 -22.28
N ALA A 429 -8.91 -15.01 -22.10
CA ALA A 429 -9.88 -16.07 -21.88
C ALA A 429 -10.72 -15.82 -20.62
N LEU A 430 -10.08 -15.50 -19.48
CA LEU A 430 -10.78 -15.22 -18.22
C LEU A 430 -11.68 -13.97 -18.30
N LEU A 431 -11.24 -12.94 -19.04
CA LEU A 431 -12.04 -11.74 -19.27
C LEU A 431 -13.37 -12.07 -19.96
N HIS A 432 -13.32 -12.86 -21.04
CA HIS A 432 -14.50 -13.21 -21.83
C HIS A 432 -15.36 -14.34 -21.24
N GLU A 433 -14.80 -15.15 -20.35
CA GLU A 433 -15.56 -16.14 -19.56
C GLU A 433 -16.37 -15.48 -18.43
N SER A 434 -16.02 -14.24 -18.03
CA SER A 434 -16.65 -13.61 -16.87
C SER A 434 -18.06 -13.08 -17.16
N LEU A 435 -18.99 -13.44 -16.27
CA LEU A 435 -20.36 -12.96 -16.31
C LEU A 435 -20.52 -11.54 -15.76
N MET A 436 -19.48 -10.95 -15.16
CA MET A 436 -19.56 -9.62 -14.55
C MET A 436 -19.39 -8.47 -15.55
N LEU A 437 -18.97 -8.76 -16.80
CA LEU A 437 -19.06 -7.81 -17.91
C LEU A 437 -20.50 -7.30 -18.13
N VAL A 438 -21.51 -8.03 -17.64
CA VAL A 438 -22.91 -7.60 -17.66
C VAL A 438 -23.14 -6.26 -16.98
N THR A 439 -22.29 -5.88 -16.03
CA THR A 439 -22.39 -4.61 -15.31
C THR A 439 -22.20 -3.41 -16.24
N CYS A 440 -21.42 -3.57 -17.31
CA CYS A 440 -21.30 -2.58 -18.39
C CYS A 440 -22.64 -2.36 -19.13
N LEU A 441 -23.57 -3.31 -19.04
CA LEU A 441 -24.90 -3.19 -19.62
C LEU A 441 -25.89 -2.48 -18.68
N ASN A 442 -25.58 -2.30 -17.39
CA ASN A 442 -26.50 -1.65 -16.45
C ASN A 442 -27.00 -0.27 -16.93
N PRO A 443 -26.16 0.62 -17.50
CA PRO A 443 -26.61 1.90 -18.02
C PRO A 443 -27.51 1.78 -19.28
N VAL A 444 -27.44 0.65 -19.98
CA VAL A 444 -28.13 0.44 -21.27
C VAL A 444 -29.46 -0.31 -21.08
N ILE A 445 -29.46 -1.40 -20.32
CA ILE A 445 -30.63 -2.28 -20.12
C ILE A 445 -31.22 -2.22 -18.71
N GLY A 446 -30.61 -1.44 -17.80
CA GLY A 446 -31.01 -1.37 -16.40
C GLY A 446 -30.54 -2.58 -15.58
N TYR A 447 -30.37 -2.36 -14.28
CA TYR A 447 -29.83 -3.34 -13.34
C TYR A 447 -30.62 -4.67 -13.32
N ASP A 448 -31.95 -4.60 -13.31
CA ASP A 448 -32.79 -5.81 -13.23
C ASP A 448 -32.67 -6.68 -14.49
N MET A 449 -32.54 -6.07 -15.67
CA MET A 449 -32.36 -6.82 -16.92
C MET A 449 -30.95 -7.40 -17.00
N ALA A 450 -29.92 -6.62 -16.67
CA ALA A 450 -28.54 -7.10 -16.59
C ALA A 450 -28.41 -8.27 -15.60
N SER A 451 -29.06 -8.19 -14.43
CA SER A 451 -29.11 -9.29 -13.46
C SER A 451 -29.78 -10.55 -14.05
N LYS A 452 -30.86 -10.40 -14.83
CA LYS A 452 -31.50 -11.52 -15.54
C LYS A 452 -30.58 -12.12 -16.59
N VAL A 453 -29.88 -11.30 -17.38
CA VAL A 453 -28.90 -11.74 -18.38
C VAL A 453 -27.80 -12.58 -17.75
N ALA A 454 -27.17 -12.11 -16.67
CA ALA A 454 -26.14 -12.90 -15.99
C ALA A 454 -26.67 -14.17 -15.33
N LYS A 455 -27.85 -14.13 -14.69
CA LYS A 455 -28.47 -15.33 -14.10
C LYS A 455 -28.82 -16.38 -15.16
N ASN A 456 -29.33 -15.95 -16.31
CA ASN A 456 -29.65 -16.85 -17.42
C ASN A 456 -28.39 -17.44 -18.05
N ALA A 457 -27.36 -16.61 -18.27
CA ALA A 457 -26.05 -17.04 -18.75
C ALA A 457 -25.45 -18.13 -17.84
N HIS A 458 -25.42 -17.87 -16.52
CA HIS A 458 -24.92 -18.83 -15.54
C HIS A 458 -25.73 -20.14 -15.51
N LYS A 459 -27.07 -20.04 -15.46
CA LYS A 459 -27.95 -21.21 -15.36
C LYS A 459 -27.85 -22.13 -16.57
N LYS A 460 -27.60 -21.57 -17.75
CA LYS A 460 -27.60 -22.29 -19.03
C LYS A 460 -26.20 -22.56 -19.60
N GLY A 461 -25.16 -22.00 -18.99
CA GLY A 461 -23.78 -22.09 -19.50
C GLY A 461 -23.58 -21.31 -20.81
N LEU A 462 -24.31 -20.21 -20.99
CA LEU A 462 -24.18 -19.32 -22.15
C LEU A 462 -23.20 -18.19 -21.85
N THR A 463 -22.64 -17.57 -22.90
CA THR A 463 -22.00 -16.27 -22.80
C THR A 463 -23.02 -15.17 -22.48
N LEU A 464 -22.53 -14.01 -22.02
CA LEU A 464 -23.41 -12.86 -21.80
C LEU A 464 -24.08 -12.36 -23.09
N LYS A 465 -23.38 -12.42 -24.23
CA LYS A 465 -23.90 -12.03 -25.55
C LYS A 465 -25.08 -12.92 -25.93
N GLU A 466 -24.88 -14.23 -25.89
CA GLU A 466 -25.93 -15.22 -26.20
C GLU A 466 -27.13 -15.06 -25.26
N SER A 467 -26.89 -14.85 -23.96
CA SER A 467 -27.97 -14.64 -22.98
C SER A 467 -28.72 -13.32 -23.21
N ALA A 468 -28.03 -12.23 -23.56
CA ALA A 468 -28.64 -10.94 -23.85
C ALA A 468 -29.55 -11.01 -25.10
N MET A 469 -29.09 -11.69 -26.15
CA MET A 469 -29.88 -11.96 -27.35
C MET A 469 -31.08 -12.85 -27.06
N GLU A 470 -30.89 -13.94 -26.29
CA GLU A 470 -31.96 -14.89 -25.96
C GLU A 470 -33.09 -14.22 -25.15
N LEU A 471 -32.71 -13.35 -24.19
CA LEU A 471 -33.67 -12.58 -23.39
C LEU A 471 -34.22 -11.34 -24.11
N LYS A 472 -33.79 -11.08 -25.36
CA LYS A 472 -34.11 -9.87 -26.13
C LYS A 472 -33.81 -8.59 -25.35
N ALA A 473 -32.74 -8.62 -24.54
CA ALA A 473 -32.30 -7.48 -23.76
C ALA A 473 -31.58 -6.45 -24.63
N LEU A 474 -30.80 -6.91 -25.62
CA LEU A 474 -30.04 -6.11 -26.59
C LEU A 474 -30.02 -6.82 -27.95
N SER A 475 -29.88 -6.04 -29.03
CA SER A 475 -29.51 -6.59 -30.34
C SER A 475 -28.03 -6.98 -30.35
N GLU A 476 -27.64 -7.85 -31.29
CA GLU A 476 -26.22 -8.21 -31.46
C GLU A 476 -25.37 -6.97 -31.79
N GLU A 477 -25.89 -6.08 -32.63
CA GLU A 477 -25.24 -4.83 -33.02
C GLU A 477 -25.07 -3.88 -31.83
N ASP A 478 -26.06 -3.75 -30.94
CA ASP A 478 -25.95 -2.91 -29.73
C ASP A 478 -25.06 -3.54 -28.64
N PHE A 479 -24.92 -4.87 -28.62
CA PHE A 479 -24.01 -5.56 -27.71
C PHE A 479 -22.54 -5.40 -28.16
N ASP A 480 -22.30 -5.46 -29.47
CA ASP A 480 -20.96 -5.34 -30.06
C ASP A 480 -20.53 -3.86 -30.19
N ASN A 481 -21.46 -2.91 -30.40
CA ASN A 481 -21.17 -1.47 -30.59
C ASN A 481 -21.22 -0.63 -29.31
N GLY A 482 -20.69 -1.13 -28.19
CA GLY A 482 -20.53 -0.33 -26.97
C GLY A 482 -19.78 1.01 -27.15
N GLU A 483 -19.10 1.20 -28.29
CA GLU A 483 -18.37 2.41 -28.69
C GLU A 483 -19.25 3.56 -29.24
N ASP A 484 -20.48 3.29 -29.71
CA ASP A 484 -21.43 4.30 -30.23
C ASP A 484 -22.71 4.41 -29.39
N ALA A 485 -22.58 4.16 -28.08
CA ALA A 485 -23.67 4.32 -27.12
C ALA A 485 -24.19 5.77 -27.10
N PRO A 486 -25.50 6.02 -26.92
CA PRO A 486 -26.06 7.37 -26.83
C PRO A 486 -25.52 8.13 -25.60
N LEU A 487 -25.38 9.46 -25.73
CA LEU A 487 -24.80 10.31 -24.68
C LEU A 487 -25.55 10.21 -23.33
N PHE A 488 -26.87 10.02 -23.38
CA PHE A 488 -27.72 9.72 -22.24
C PHE A 488 -28.83 8.74 -22.64
N SER A 489 -29.59 8.21 -21.68
CA SER A 489 -30.65 7.24 -21.97
C SER A 489 -31.76 7.85 -22.86
N PRO A 490 -32.10 7.26 -24.02
CA PRO A 490 -33.22 7.71 -24.85
C PRO A 490 -34.58 7.70 -24.12
N SER A 491 -34.71 6.92 -23.04
CA SER A 491 -35.92 6.87 -22.22
C SER A 491 -36.25 8.18 -21.49
N LEU A 492 -35.29 9.10 -21.40
CA LEU A 492 -35.50 10.43 -20.81
C LEU A 492 -36.21 11.40 -21.76
N ILE A 493 -36.43 11.03 -23.03
CA ILE A 493 -37.18 11.86 -23.98
C ILE A 493 -38.68 11.57 -23.80
N SER A 494 -39.49 12.64 -23.70
CA SER A 494 -40.95 12.52 -23.49
C SER A 494 -41.61 11.65 -24.59
N PRO A 495 -42.43 10.65 -24.20
CA PRO A 495 -43.25 9.88 -25.13
C PRO A 495 -44.21 10.75 -25.95
N GLU A 496 -44.69 11.87 -25.38
CA GLU A 496 -45.59 12.79 -26.09
C GLU A 496 -44.84 13.57 -27.16
N VAL A 497 -43.58 13.94 -26.89
CA VAL A 497 -42.72 14.59 -27.90
C VAL A 497 -42.42 13.63 -29.05
N LEU A 498 -42.13 12.36 -28.74
CA LEU A 498 -41.92 11.32 -29.75
C LEU A 498 -43.15 11.11 -30.63
N ALA A 499 -44.35 11.03 -30.02
CA ALA A 499 -45.60 10.85 -30.76
C ALA A 499 -46.00 12.07 -31.62
N ALA A 500 -45.51 13.25 -31.26
CA ALA A 500 -45.88 14.51 -31.89
C ALA A 500 -44.82 15.04 -32.89
N LEU A 501 -43.74 14.29 -33.10
CA LEU A 501 -42.74 14.52 -34.14
C LEU A 501 -43.29 14.06 -35.51
N PRO A 502 -43.05 14.79 -36.62
CA PRO A 502 -43.47 14.31 -37.94
C PRO A 502 -42.80 12.98 -38.29
N ALA A 503 -43.52 12.11 -39.00
CA ALA A 503 -43.15 10.70 -39.20
C ALA A 503 -41.81 10.49 -39.93
N GLU A 504 -41.38 11.48 -40.70
CA GLU A 504 -40.13 11.49 -41.44
C GLU A 504 -38.90 11.89 -40.60
N TYR A 505 -39.08 12.23 -39.31
CA TYR A 505 -38.00 12.58 -38.40
C TYR A 505 -37.92 11.64 -37.21
N THR A 506 -36.70 11.56 -36.66
CA THR A 506 -36.43 10.90 -35.38
C THR A 506 -35.72 11.86 -34.45
N ILE A 507 -35.99 11.77 -33.15
CA ILE A 507 -35.30 12.54 -32.11
C ILE A 507 -34.61 11.55 -31.16
N ARG A 508 -33.33 11.79 -30.87
CA ARG A 508 -32.52 10.91 -30.02
C ARG A 508 -31.34 11.67 -29.39
N PRO A 509 -30.69 11.11 -28.36
CA PRO A 509 -29.41 11.63 -27.87
C PRO A 509 -28.33 11.61 -28.96
N VAL A 510 -27.37 12.52 -28.85
CA VAL A 510 -26.14 12.54 -29.66
C VAL A 510 -25.37 11.22 -29.46
N ARG A 511 -24.72 10.76 -30.51
CA ARG A 511 -23.84 9.59 -30.56
C ARG A 511 -22.45 9.96 -31.05
N ARG A 512 -21.46 9.10 -30.83
CA ARG A 512 -20.08 9.34 -31.28
C ARG A 512 -20.03 9.45 -32.82
N SER A 513 -20.80 8.64 -33.53
CA SER A 513 -20.88 8.63 -35.00
C SER A 513 -21.53 9.87 -35.62
N ASP A 514 -22.11 10.78 -34.83
CA ASP A 514 -22.80 11.98 -35.33
C ASP A 514 -21.86 13.03 -35.92
N TYR A 515 -20.55 12.92 -35.67
CA TYR A 515 -19.53 13.72 -36.35
C TYR A 515 -19.69 13.65 -37.88
N GLN A 516 -19.91 12.44 -38.39
CA GLN A 516 -20.04 12.18 -39.84
C GLN A 516 -21.47 12.40 -40.36
N ARG A 517 -22.45 12.67 -39.48
CA ARG A 517 -23.87 12.82 -39.84
C ARG A 517 -24.33 14.28 -39.94
N GLY A 518 -23.39 15.22 -39.93
CA GLY A 518 -23.65 16.65 -40.11
C GLY A 518 -24.02 17.41 -38.83
N TYR A 519 -23.67 16.89 -37.65
CA TYR A 519 -23.94 17.57 -36.37
C TYR A 519 -23.35 19.00 -36.35
N LEU A 520 -22.06 19.12 -36.69
CA LEU A 520 -21.36 20.40 -36.73
C LEU A 520 -21.94 21.34 -37.79
N ASP A 521 -22.46 20.80 -38.89
CA ASP A 521 -23.06 21.60 -39.96
C ASP A 521 -24.36 22.27 -39.53
N VAL A 522 -25.17 21.60 -38.71
CA VAL A 522 -26.40 22.20 -38.15
C VAL A 522 -26.07 23.32 -37.18
N LEU A 523 -25.02 23.17 -36.35
CA LEU A 523 -24.58 24.23 -35.42
C LEU A 523 -24.08 25.50 -36.14
N ARG A 524 -23.66 25.39 -37.41
CA ARG A 524 -23.27 26.57 -38.23
C ARG A 524 -24.43 27.56 -38.45
N VAL A 525 -25.67 27.15 -38.17
CA VAL A 525 -26.82 28.06 -38.17
C VAL A 525 -26.71 29.11 -37.05
N LEU A 526 -26.10 28.77 -35.92
CA LEU A 526 -25.97 29.65 -34.75
C LEU A 526 -24.73 30.53 -34.82
N THR A 527 -23.60 29.96 -35.22
CA THR A 527 -22.30 30.65 -35.17
C THR A 527 -21.25 29.99 -36.06
N THR A 528 -20.04 30.53 -36.06
CA THR A 528 -18.87 29.88 -36.66
C THR A 528 -18.35 28.77 -35.74
N VAL A 529 -18.36 27.52 -36.19
CA VAL A 529 -18.01 26.33 -35.39
C VAL A 529 -16.49 26.03 -35.37
N GLY A 530 -15.72 26.59 -36.30
CA GLY A 530 -14.28 26.31 -36.45
C GLY A 530 -13.98 24.95 -37.12
N ASP A 531 -12.70 24.61 -37.23
CA ASP A 531 -12.22 23.33 -37.79
C ASP A 531 -11.99 22.33 -36.65
N ILE A 532 -12.96 21.44 -36.42
CA ILE A 532 -12.92 20.40 -35.39
C ILE A 532 -12.62 19.05 -36.05
N SER A 533 -11.50 18.43 -35.69
CA SER A 533 -11.15 17.08 -36.14
C SER A 533 -12.00 16.00 -35.45
N GLU A 534 -12.14 14.84 -36.09
CA GLU A 534 -12.85 13.68 -35.52
C GLU A 534 -12.23 13.22 -34.18
N GLN A 535 -10.90 13.34 -34.04
CA GLN A 535 -10.22 13.06 -32.78
C GLN A 535 -10.69 14.00 -31.66
N GLN A 536 -10.71 15.31 -31.92
CA GLN A 536 -11.15 16.30 -30.93
C GLN A 536 -12.63 16.14 -30.57
N TRP A 537 -13.45 15.75 -31.56
CA TRP A 537 -14.85 15.37 -31.33
C TRP A 537 -14.96 14.17 -30.38
N ASN A 538 -14.23 13.09 -30.66
CA ASN A 538 -14.24 11.88 -29.85
C ASN A 538 -13.78 12.14 -28.41
N GLU A 539 -12.68 12.90 -28.24
CA GLU A 539 -12.18 13.30 -26.91
C GLU A 539 -13.22 14.13 -26.14
N ARG A 540 -13.95 15.02 -26.83
CA ARG A 540 -15.03 15.80 -26.23
C ARG A 540 -16.23 14.92 -25.87
N TYR A 541 -16.61 13.99 -26.74
CA TYR A 541 -17.70 13.06 -26.51
C TYR A 541 -17.42 12.23 -25.25
N ASP A 542 -16.24 11.62 -25.16
CA ASP A 542 -15.79 10.85 -24.00
C ASP A 542 -15.83 11.67 -22.70
N TRP A 543 -15.38 12.93 -22.77
CA TRP A 543 -15.40 13.84 -21.63
C TRP A 543 -16.83 14.14 -21.13
N MET A 544 -17.79 14.27 -22.05
CA MET A 544 -19.21 14.50 -21.73
C MET A 544 -19.89 13.22 -21.23
N THR A 545 -19.62 12.07 -21.83
CA THR A 545 -20.15 10.77 -21.38
C THR A 545 -19.72 10.43 -19.95
N ALA A 546 -18.49 10.82 -19.54
CA ALA A 546 -18.02 10.69 -18.17
C ALA A 546 -18.79 11.57 -17.15
N ARG A 547 -19.63 12.51 -17.63
CA ARG A 547 -20.48 13.45 -16.86
C ARG A 547 -21.92 13.36 -17.34
N ASN A 548 -22.41 12.13 -17.47
CA ASN A 548 -23.75 11.81 -18.03
C ASN A 548 -24.93 12.33 -17.20
N ASP A 549 -24.68 13.00 -16.08
CA ASP A 549 -25.65 13.68 -15.24
C ASP A 549 -25.68 15.21 -15.44
N GLU A 550 -24.72 15.77 -16.19
CA GLU A 550 -24.58 17.22 -16.44
C GLU A 550 -24.93 17.64 -17.88
N TYR A 551 -24.68 16.78 -18.88
CA TYR A 551 -24.84 17.12 -20.31
C TYR A 551 -25.87 16.25 -21.01
N TYR A 552 -26.89 16.87 -21.60
CA TYR A 552 -27.96 16.20 -22.33
C TYR A 552 -28.14 16.85 -23.70
N LEU A 553 -27.43 16.32 -24.71
CA LEU A 553 -27.49 16.80 -26.08
C LEU A 553 -28.35 15.86 -26.93
N LEU A 554 -29.30 16.43 -27.65
CA LEU A 554 -30.17 15.68 -28.54
C LEU A 554 -30.12 16.20 -29.98
N VAL A 555 -30.41 15.31 -30.91
CA VAL A 555 -30.45 15.58 -32.34
C VAL A 555 -31.78 15.14 -32.93
N VAL A 556 -32.23 15.88 -33.94
CA VAL A 556 -33.31 15.49 -34.84
C VAL A 556 -32.68 15.06 -36.16
N CYS A 557 -32.97 13.85 -36.59
CA CYS A 557 -32.50 13.29 -37.86
C CYS A 557 -33.65 13.16 -38.85
N ASP A 558 -33.39 13.38 -40.14
CA ASP A 558 -34.35 13.10 -41.21
C ASP A 558 -34.39 11.60 -41.59
N GLY A 559 -35.23 11.24 -42.55
CA GLY A 559 -35.38 9.85 -43.04
C GLY A 559 -34.14 9.24 -43.69
N THR A 560 -33.09 10.03 -43.96
CA THR A 560 -31.78 9.55 -44.44
C THR A 560 -30.78 9.33 -43.30
N GLY A 561 -31.14 9.72 -42.08
CA GLY A 561 -30.27 9.67 -40.91
C GLY A 561 -29.33 10.88 -40.78
N ARG A 562 -29.48 11.91 -41.61
CA ARG A 562 -28.74 13.17 -41.52
C ARG A 562 -29.33 14.03 -40.41
N ILE A 563 -28.47 14.69 -39.64
CA ILE A 563 -28.88 15.59 -38.57
C ILE A 563 -29.37 16.91 -39.18
N VAL A 564 -30.57 17.31 -38.78
CA VAL A 564 -31.26 18.51 -39.28
C VAL A 564 -31.66 19.48 -38.16
N GLY A 565 -31.55 19.06 -36.91
CA GLY A 565 -31.76 19.89 -35.73
C GLY A 565 -31.00 19.38 -34.52
N THR A 566 -30.66 20.26 -33.58
CA THR A 566 -29.98 19.93 -32.33
C THR A 566 -30.38 20.89 -31.22
N GLY A 567 -30.20 20.45 -29.98
CA GLY A 567 -30.26 21.29 -28.79
C GLY A 567 -29.54 20.66 -27.62
N SER A 568 -29.11 21.50 -26.69
CA SER A 568 -28.32 21.13 -25.53
C SER A 568 -29.05 21.49 -24.24
N LEU A 569 -28.99 20.62 -23.23
CA LEU A 569 -29.32 20.94 -21.85
C LEU A 569 -28.09 20.70 -20.98
N ILE A 570 -27.73 21.71 -20.19
CA ILE A 570 -26.63 21.67 -19.22
C ILE A 570 -27.23 21.81 -17.82
N VAL A 571 -26.95 20.86 -16.93
CA VAL A 571 -27.48 20.86 -15.56
C VAL A 571 -26.46 21.47 -14.60
N GLU A 572 -26.84 22.59 -13.99
CA GLU A 572 -26.04 23.29 -13.00
C GLU A 572 -26.47 22.93 -11.56
N ARG A 573 -25.49 22.57 -10.73
CA ARG A 573 -25.68 22.26 -9.31
C ARG A 573 -25.52 23.51 -8.44
N LYS A 574 -26.53 23.84 -7.62
CA LYS A 574 -26.50 25.02 -6.73
C LYS A 574 -26.31 24.63 -5.27
N PHE A 575 -25.73 25.51 -4.46
CA PHE A 575 -25.78 25.38 -2.98
C PHE A 575 -27.09 25.93 -2.38
N ILE A 576 -27.81 26.74 -3.15
CA ILE A 576 -29.12 27.30 -2.79
C ILE A 576 -30.25 26.33 -3.16
N HIS A 577 -31.49 26.64 -2.77
CA HIS A 577 -32.67 25.79 -3.02
C HIS A 577 -32.48 24.34 -2.56
N SER A 578 -31.89 24.14 -1.38
CA SER A 578 -31.65 22.81 -0.79
C SER A 578 -30.81 21.89 -1.70
N LEU A 579 -29.71 22.43 -2.24
CA LEU A 579 -28.85 21.75 -3.21
C LEU A 579 -29.56 21.49 -4.56
N GLY A 580 -30.43 22.42 -4.97
CA GLY A 580 -31.26 22.27 -6.17
C GLY A 580 -30.47 22.31 -7.48
N LEU A 581 -31.09 21.79 -8.54
CA LEU A 581 -30.55 21.74 -9.90
C LEU A 581 -31.26 22.74 -10.83
N VAL A 582 -30.51 23.40 -11.70
CA VAL A 582 -31.04 24.30 -12.74
C VAL A 582 -30.64 23.77 -14.10
N GLY A 583 -31.60 23.61 -15.01
CA GLY A 583 -31.33 23.24 -16.40
C GLY A 583 -31.12 24.47 -17.29
N HIS A 584 -30.03 24.54 -18.01
CA HIS A 584 -29.74 25.57 -19.01
C HIS A 584 -29.94 24.98 -20.40
N ILE A 585 -30.96 25.45 -21.13
CA ILE A 585 -31.23 25.02 -22.49
C ILE A 585 -30.51 25.96 -23.47
N GLU A 586 -29.58 25.39 -24.23
CA GLU A 586 -28.69 26.12 -25.13
C GLU A 586 -28.63 25.46 -26.52
N ASP A 587 -27.95 26.13 -27.46
CA ASP A 587 -27.62 25.61 -28.80
C ASP A 587 -28.79 25.06 -29.62
N ILE A 588 -29.97 25.67 -29.50
CA ILE A 588 -31.15 25.28 -30.27
C ILE A 588 -30.96 25.67 -31.75
N ALA A 589 -30.61 24.71 -32.59
CA ALA A 589 -30.37 24.90 -34.01
C ALA A 589 -31.28 24.00 -34.86
N VAL A 590 -31.82 24.56 -35.95
CA VAL A 590 -32.56 23.84 -36.99
C VAL A 590 -32.09 24.34 -38.35
N GLU A 591 -31.77 23.42 -39.26
CA GLU A 591 -31.33 23.74 -40.61
C GLU A 591 -32.33 24.67 -41.31
N LYS A 592 -31.84 25.67 -42.07
CA LYS A 592 -32.68 26.77 -42.60
C LYS A 592 -33.87 26.30 -43.44
N ASN A 593 -33.68 25.26 -44.26
CA ASN A 593 -34.72 24.65 -45.09
C ASN A 593 -35.71 23.77 -44.31
N GLN A 594 -35.45 23.49 -43.03
CA GLN A 594 -36.31 22.72 -42.12
C GLN A 594 -37.03 23.60 -41.10
N GLN A 595 -36.78 24.91 -41.10
CA GLN A 595 -37.48 25.86 -40.24
C GLN A 595 -38.96 25.97 -40.65
N GLY A 596 -39.85 25.99 -39.66
CA GLY A 596 -41.30 25.96 -39.87
C GLY A 596 -41.95 24.59 -39.62
N ASN A 597 -41.17 23.49 -39.64
CA ASN A 597 -41.64 22.12 -39.38
C ASN A 597 -41.83 21.79 -37.88
N LYS A 598 -41.86 22.82 -37.02
CA LYS A 598 -41.97 22.71 -35.54
C LYS A 598 -40.84 21.88 -34.87
N LEU A 599 -39.73 21.59 -35.55
CA LEU A 599 -38.63 20.80 -34.98
C LEU A 599 -37.99 21.47 -33.76
N GLY A 600 -37.73 22.79 -33.82
CA GLY A 600 -37.19 23.55 -32.69
C GLY A 600 -38.11 23.52 -31.46
N LEU A 601 -39.43 23.54 -31.66
CA LEU A 601 -40.40 23.38 -30.57
C LEU A 601 -40.28 21.99 -29.92
N ARG A 602 -40.11 20.93 -30.71
CA ARG A 602 -39.95 19.56 -30.20
C ARG A 602 -38.65 19.38 -29.43
N ILE A 603 -37.56 19.98 -29.91
CA ILE A 603 -36.26 19.97 -29.22
C ILE A 603 -36.40 20.60 -27.82
N ILE A 604 -36.99 21.79 -27.73
CA ILE A 604 -37.18 22.48 -26.44
C ILE A 604 -38.09 21.68 -25.51
N GLN A 605 -39.20 21.15 -26.01
CA GLN A 605 -40.10 20.32 -25.21
C GLN A 605 -39.41 19.05 -24.69
N ALA A 606 -38.56 18.41 -25.51
CA ALA A 606 -37.78 17.26 -25.08
C ALA A 606 -36.78 17.64 -23.99
N LEU A 607 -36.01 18.71 -24.18
CA LEU A 607 -34.99 19.15 -23.20
C LEU A 607 -35.61 19.64 -21.89
N ASP A 608 -36.72 20.37 -21.97
CA ASP A 608 -37.48 20.81 -20.78
C ASP A 608 -38.04 19.61 -19.99
N TYR A 609 -38.54 18.59 -20.69
CA TYR A 609 -38.95 17.35 -20.05
C TYR A 609 -37.77 16.61 -19.40
N VAL A 610 -36.62 16.52 -20.10
CA VAL A 610 -35.39 15.92 -19.54
C VAL A 610 -34.98 16.66 -18.26
N ALA A 611 -34.96 18.00 -18.27
CA ALA A 611 -34.63 18.81 -17.11
C ALA A 611 -35.54 18.52 -15.90
N ALA A 612 -36.84 18.36 -16.12
CA ALA A 612 -37.77 17.95 -15.06
C ALA A 612 -37.47 16.53 -14.54
N GLN A 613 -37.23 15.55 -15.44
CA GLN A 613 -36.95 14.17 -15.05
C GLN A 613 -35.66 13.99 -14.25
N VAL A 614 -34.64 14.80 -14.55
CA VAL A 614 -33.35 14.76 -13.84
C VAL A 614 -33.36 15.56 -12.54
N GLY A 615 -34.51 16.14 -12.16
CA GLY A 615 -34.74 16.80 -10.87
C GLY A 615 -34.37 18.28 -10.83
N CYS A 616 -34.32 18.97 -11.98
CA CYS A 616 -34.24 20.43 -11.98
C CYS A 616 -35.50 21.02 -11.36
N TYR A 617 -35.35 22.13 -10.63
CA TYR A 617 -36.52 22.89 -10.13
C TYR A 617 -36.99 23.95 -11.14
N LYS A 618 -36.13 24.29 -12.10
CA LYS A 618 -36.45 25.14 -13.25
C LYS A 618 -35.52 24.84 -14.43
N SER A 619 -35.97 25.15 -15.63
CA SER A 619 -35.13 25.34 -16.81
C SER A 619 -35.09 26.81 -17.21
N ILE A 620 -33.97 27.24 -17.78
CA ILE A 620 -33.76 28.59 -18.29
C ILE A 620 -33.09 28.56 -19.66
N LEU A 621 -33.30 29.61 -20.45
CA LEU A 621 -32.64 29.82 -21.74
C LEU A 621 -32.49 31.31 -22.03
N ASP A 622 -31.44 31.65 -22.78
CA ASP A 622 -31.23 32.98 -23.32
C ASP A 622 -31.91 33.12 -24.68
N CYS A 623 -32.59 34.24 -24.91
CA CYS A 623 -33.14 34.54 -26.22
C CYS A 623 -33.13 36.03 -26.55
N SER A 624 -32.96 36.34 -27.84
CA SER A 624 -33.23 37.68 -28.36
C SER A 624 -34.72 38.01 -28.23
N GLU A 625 -35.07 39.29 -28.03
CA GLU A 625 -36.47 39.74 -27.90
C GLU A 625 -37.37 39.28 -29.05
N ALA A 626 -36.84 39.17 -30.27
CA ALA A 626 -37.56 38.68 -31.45
C ALA A 626 -38.10 37.23 -31.31
N ASN A 627 -37.49 36.42 -30.43
CA ASN A 627 -37.84 35.01 -30.23
C ASN A 627 -38.67 34.76 -28.96
N GLU A 628 -38.94 35.79 -28.14
CA GLU A 628 -39.69 35.68 -26.87
C GLU A 628 -41.06 35.00 -27.09
N GLY A 629 -41.80 35.41 -28.12
CA GLY A 629 -43.11 34.86 -28.45
C GLY A 629 -43.10 33.39 -28.87
N PHE A 630 -41.95 32.85 -29.32
CA PHE A 630 -41.78 31.42 -29.60
C PHE A 630 -41.59 30.62 -28.30
N TYR A 631 -40.74 31.10 -27.39
CA TYR A 631 -40.49 30.43 -26.11
C TYR A 631 -41.69 30.46 -25.17
N ILE A 632 -42.53 31.52 -25.23
CA ILE A 632 -43.81 31.56 -24.50
C ILE A 632 -44.73 30.39 -24.93
N LYS A 633 -44.75 30.03 -26.22
CA LYS A 633 -45.52 28.87 -26.70
C LYS A 633 -44.95 27.53 -26.22
N CYS A 634 -43.69 27.52 -25.80
CA CYS A 634 -43.02 26.35 -25.22
C CYS A 634 -43.26 26.22 -23.70
N GLY A 635 -43.94 27.19 -23.06
CA GLY A 635 -44.22 27.18 -21.61
C GLY A 635 -43.36 28.13 -20.78
N PHE A 636 -42.38 28.80 -21.39
CA PHE A 636 -41.45 29.69 -20.68
C PHE A 636 -42.04 31.09 -20.45
N LYS A 637 -41.55 31.79 -19.42
CA LYS A 637 -41.92 33.18 -19.09
C LYS A 637 -40.67 34.04 -18.94
N ARG A 638 -40.74 35.32 -19.31
CA ARG A 638 -39.63 36.27 -19.17
C ARG A 638 -39.27 36.45 -17.68
N ALA A 639 -37.98 36.29 -17.37
CA ALA A 639 -37.40 36.42 -16.04
C ALA A 639 -36.08 37.20 -16.12
N GLY A 640 -36.16 38.54 -16.11
CA GLY A 640 -34.99 39.40 -16.29
C GLY A 640 -34.51 39.39 -17.75
N LEU A 641 -33.26 38.97 -17.96
CA LEU A 641 -32.64 38.83 -19.29
C LEU A 641 -32.85 37.45 -19.93
N GLU A 642 -33.45 36.52 -19.18
CA GLU A 642 -33.62 35.11 -19.57
C GLU A 642 -35.12 34.77 -19.71
N MET A 643 -35.40 33.61 -20.30
CA MET A 643 -36.70 32.94 -20.25
C MET A 643 -36.62 31.76 -19.28
N ALA A 644 -37.62 31.59 -18.40
CA ALA A 644 -37.62 30.53 -17.37
C ALA A 644 -38.92 29.72 -17.36
N HIS A 645 -38.81 28.42 -17.10
CA HIS A 645 -39.92 27.51 -16.81
C HIS A 645 -39.66 26.81 -15.47
N TYR A 646 -40.62 26.89 -14.55
CA TYR A 646 -40.51 26.34 -13.19
C TYR A 646 -41.42 25.11 -13.09
N TYR A 647 -40.93 24.03 -12.50
CA TYR A 647 -41.64 22.74 -12.40
C TYR A 647 -42.44 22.58 -11.11
#